data_AF-A0A819IZV4-F1
#
_entry.id   AF-A0A819IZV4-F1
#
_cell.length_a   1.000
_cell.length_b   1.000
_cell.length_c   1.000
_cell.angle_alpha   90.00
_cell.angle_beta   90.00
_cell.angle_gamma   90.00
#
_symmetry.space_group_name_H-M   'P 1'
#
loop_
_entity.id
_entity.type
_entity.pdbx_description
1 polymer ?
#
loop_
_entity_poly.entity_id
_entity_poly.type
_entity_poly.pdbx_seq_one_letter_code
_entity_poly.pdbx_strand_id
1 'polypeptide(L)'
;MTTGKHFYVYKWYADIIDEKTNDVTIIYLGELEWNFLKLSFTNILQFLDKYHLISQARFSNYNLPILENKSFHINSIQISGQWKSKSELIIEKLFENQDGYILWECFMPSAWGEIKINEKINKGFGYVEKLTLTLKPWQMPISILRWGRFLCKNQYIVWIRWEGDEEKFLVYHNGIKYIDGIINDDIVEFGHYRLILSKKYILRNGPLIKTVFDKFLWIKKIFPSGFFNMKECKWQTWCELYENNYLIENGWSIHENVDCKPKINFSFGKIFYGSLFIILLPLIFIFWSKQTENYILLTIPKNSIIAILFILFGIIFMFSAMLELWIKGHGLPMNAYPPPKLVTTGLYKIFSHPIYIGSSLFSFGISIYFQSKSGCWLISPILTLSWLALVYGYENDDLKQRFSDCKWNPLLNLPENIKIKSQLKDIISVYCLVLIPWLIFYQIIIFIGTPLNSISTYLTFEINLPIIEWTELFYLLAYPYVAFLPLVLQTKQQIRSFILAGLMNISIGIYLQIILPFVAVPREFIPTTILGQILLHERDFDGPTGAFPSFHVSWAFLSGYYYTWSFPKYKFVFYILSMLISISCITTGMHSIIDVIAGFILFIICIKREILWIYIRNYFENLANSWTAYRIGKLRIINHSFYIFLSTSTGVFILCSLVGHTYTIILASSLSILGSAIWAQFIEKSSGLSRPFGYFGCIAGGIIGSMIASWLFTIPIISILSAYALVSPWIQGLGRLRCIIQGCCHGRSTNKFIGILIKNPQSRVCSISHLKNTYIHITPGYSMIANLIIGLFLWRLWYSNVSLCLIVSLYFILIGLSRFVEEEYRGEIQTPIYYKLKIYQWTSILFVFIGIIISMIPFNDNISLKLIWQYEYLIPSILFGLCTAFATGMDFPESKRKFSRLSD
;
A
#
# COMPACT_ATOMS: atom_id res chain seq x y z
N MET A 1 -6.83 10.54 -30.28
CA MET A 1 -5.59 10.04 -30.90
C MET A 1 -4.46 10.21 -29.90
N THR A 2 -4.15 9.14 -29.18
CA THR A 2 -3.17 9.09 -28.10
C THR A 2 -1.76 9.02 -28.69
N THR A 3 -0.92 10.01 -28.41
CA THR A 3 0.54 9.93 -28.60
C THR A 3 1.15 9.02 -27.55
N GLY A 4 0.83 7.72 -27.64
CA GLY A 4 1.58 6.69 -26.95
C GLY A 4 3.02 6.72 -27.46
N LYS A 5 3.99 6.69 -26.54
CA LYS A 5 5.42 6.63 -26.87
C LYS A 5 5.68 5.41 -27.74
N HIS A 6 5.77 5.59 -29.07
CA HIS A 6 6.04 4.51 -30.02
C HIS A 6 7.42 3.90 -29.71
N PHE A 7 7.43 2.64 -29.32
CA PHE A 7 8.60 1.78 -29.31
C PHE A 7 8.32 0.62 -30.25
N TYR A 8 9.18 0.42 -31.24
CA TYR A 8 9.06 -0.64 -32.21
C TYR A 8 10.45 -1.10 -32.62
N VAL A 9 10.69 -2.40 -32.54
CA VAL A 9 11.93 -3.02 -33.00
C VAL A 9 11.55 -4.22 -33.85
N TYR A 10 12.19 -4.37 -35.01
CA TYR A 10 12.29 -5.67 -35.65
C TYR A 10 13.75 -6.04 -35.86
N LYS A 11 14.05 -7.32 -35.66
CA LYS A 11 15.39 -7.89 -35.78
C LYS A 11 15.29 -9.19 -36.55
N TRP A 12 15.96 -9.25 -37.68
CA TRP A 12 16.22 -10.49 -38.40
C TRP A 12 17.50 -11.14 -37.87
N TYR A 13 17.47 -12.46 -37.83
CA TYR A 13 18.61 -13.31 -37.53
C TYR A 13 18.69 -14.37 -38.62
N ALA A 14 19.87 -14.48 -39.22
CA ALA A 14 20.19 -15.55 -40.15
C ALA A 14 21.54 -16.16 -39.78
N ASP A 15 21.65 -17.48 -39.81
CA ASP A 15 22.92 -18.16 -39.60
C ASP A 15 23.19 -19.23 -40.66
N ILE A 16 24.47 -19.59 -40.81
CA ILE A 16 24.97 -20.73 -41.57
C ILE A 16 26.12 -21.37 -40.80
N ILE A 17 26.13 -22.70 -40.75
CA ILE A 17 27.30 -23.50 -40.37
C ILE A 17 27.81 -24.18 -41.64
N ASP A 18 29.05 -23.88 -42.01
CA ASP A 18 29.67 -24.46 -43.20
C ASP A 18 29.89 -25.97 -43.04
N GLU A 19 29.48 -26.76 -44.03
CA GLU A 19 29.52 -28.23 -43.95
C GLU A 19 30.95 -28.79 -43.93
N LYS A 20 31.94 -28.06 -44.48
CA LYS A 20 33.32 -28.55 -44.59
C LYS A 20 34.18 -28.10 -43.41
N THR A 21 34.05 -26.85 -43.02
CA THR A 21 34.91 -26.20 -42.02
C THR A 21 34.27 -26.19 -40.62
N ASN A 22 32.93 -26.27 -40.54
CA ASN A 22 32.13 -25.96 -39.36
C ASN A 22 32.23 -24.50 -38.91
N ASP A 23 32.73 -23.60 -39.76
CA ASP A 23 32.75 -22.17 -39.50
C ASP A 23 31.30 -21.66 -39.37
N VAL A 24 31.06 -20.81 -38.37
CA VAL A 24 29.73 -20.23 -38.14
C VAL A 24 29.72 -18.81 -38.68
N THR A 25 28.68 -18.49 -39.43
CA THR A 25 28.39 -17.11 -39.82
C THR A 25 26.99 -16.73 -39.37
N ILE A 26 26.88 -15.65 -38.60
CA ILE A 26 25.61 -15.09 -38.10
C ILE A 26 25.47 -13.67 -38.62
N ILE A 27 24.28 -13.34 -39.11
CA ILE A 27 23.90 -12.00 -39.54
C ILE A 27 22.71 -11.54 -38.71
N TYR A 28 22.85 -10.34 -38.15
CA TYR A 28 21.78 -9.56 -37.58
C TYR A 28 21.52 -8.34 -38.45
N LEU A 29 20.25 -8.08 -38.74
CA LEU A 29 19.83 -6.86 -39.43
C LEU A 29 18.48 -6.43 -38.85
N GLY A 30 18.26 -5.13 -38.71
CA GLY A 30 17.03 -4.67 -38.05
C GLY A 30 16.93 -3.17 -37.91
N GLU A 31 15.84 -2.75 -37.31
CA GLU A 31 15.51 -1.36 -37.10
C GLU A 31 14.89 -1.16 -35.73
N LEU A 32 15.29 -0.07 -35.08
CA LEU A 32 14.75 0.43 -33.84
C LEU A 32 14.10 1.79 -34.10
N GLU A 33 12.81 1.89 -33.84
CA GLU A 33 12.06 3.13 -33.77
C GLU A 33 11.66 3.40 -32.32
N TRP A 34 12.12 4.54 -31.78
CA TRP A 34 11.75 4.98 -30.44
C TRP A 34 11.55 6.49 -30.39
N ASN A 35 10.30 6.93 -30.29
CA ASN A 35 9.88 8.33 -30.39
C ASN A 35 10.40 8.99 -31.68
N PHE A 36 11.42 9.86 -31.60
CA PHE A 36 12.02 10.57 -32.74
C PHE A 36 13.27 9.87 -33.29
N LEU A 37 13.72 8.78 -32.66
CA LEU A 37 14.92 8.06 -33.03
C LEU A 37 14.57 6.87 -33.93
N LYS A 38 15.13 6.82 -35.13
CA LYS A 38 15.06 5.68 -36.04
C LYS A 38 16.49 5.23 -36.37
N LEU A 39 16.85 4.00 -35.99
CA LEU A 39 18.19 3.44 -36.16
C LEU A 39 18.11 2.10 -36.88
N SER A 40 18.74 2.01 -38.04
CA SER A 40 18.94 0.77 -38.79
C SER A 40 20.33 0.22 -38.50
N PHE A 41 20.42 -1.05 -38.12
CA PHE A 41 21.69 -1.69 -37.75
C PHE A 41 21.92 -2.98 -38.50
N THR A 42 23.20 -3.28 -38.76
CA THR A 42 23.67 -4.57 -39.25
C THR A 42 24.85 -5.04 -38.41
N ASN A 43 24.88 -6.32 -38.08
CA ASN A 43 25.99 -6.94 -37.34
C ASN A 43 26.27 -8.33 -37.89
N ILE A 44 27.53 -8.59 -38.24
CA ILE A 44 27.97 -9.88 -38.78
C ILE A 44 28.98 -10.46 -37.80
N LEU A 45 28.77 -11.72 -37.43
CA LEU A 45 29.68 -12.51 -36.62
C LEU A 45 30.17 -13.68 -37.46
N GLN A 46 31.49 -13.82 -37.60
CA GLN A 46 32.12 -15.00 -38.17
C GLN A 46 32.95 -15.66 -37.09
N PHE A 47 32.73 -16.94 -36.88
CA PHE A 47 33.52 -17.77 -35.98
C PHE A 47 34.27 -18.79 -36.82
N LEU A 48 35.57 -18.55 -36.96
CA LEU A 48 36.47 -19.29 -37.84
C LEU A 48 37.36 -20.22 -37.01
N ASP A 49 37.60 -21.42 -37.51
CA ASP A 49 38.53 -22.40 -36.93
C ASP A 49 38.26 -22.73 -35.45
N LYS A 50 37.04 -22.49 -34.97
CA LYS A 50 36.58 -22.67 -33.57
C LYS A 50 37.26 -21.80 -32.51
N TYR A 51 38.09 -20.83 -32.90
CA TYR A 51 38.77 -19.93 -31.94
C TYR A 51 38.77 -18.46 -32.37
N HIS A 52 38.60 -18.15 -33.65
CA HIS A 52 38.71 -16.79 -34.16
C HIS A 52 37.33 -16.16 -34.40
N LEU A 53 36.91 -15.27 -33.48
CA LEU A 53 35.68 -14.49 -33.63
C LEU A 53 35.96 -13.15 -34.30
N ILE A 54 35.37 -12.92 -35.47
CA ILE A 54 35.35 -11.64 -36.19
C ILE A 54 33.95 -11.04 -36.05
N SER A 55 33.85 -9.81 -35.56
CA SER A 55 32.58 -9.08 -35.44
C SER A 55 32.65 -7.74 -36.17
N GLN A 56 31.67 -7.49 -37.04
CA GLN A 56 31.55 -6.24 -37.77
C GLN A 56 30.13 -5.68 -37.62
N ALA A 57 29.99 -4.63 -36.81
CA ALA A 57 28.73 -3.90 -36.62
C ALA A 57 28.78 -2.52 -37.29
N ARG A 58 27.70 -2.14 -38.01
CA ARG A 58 27.54 -0.83 -38.68
C ARG A 58 26.11 -0.30 -38.50
N PHE A 59 26.01 1.02 -38.32
CA PHE A 59 24.76 1.76 -38.58
C PHE A 59 24.79 2.22 -40.03
N SER A 60 23.91 1.69 -40.85
CA SER A 60 23.79 2.08 -42.26
C SER A 60 22.39 1.79 -42.76
N ASN A 61 21.97 2.51 -43.80
CA ASN A 61 20.86 2.07 -44.63
C ASN A 61 21.27 0.73 -45.26
N TYR A 62 20.61 -0.35 -44.81
CA TYR A 62 20.77 -1.67 -45.42
C TYR A 62 19.58 -1.92 -46.34
N ASN A 63 19.79 -2.68 -47.41
CA ASN A 63 18.68 -3.12 -48.23
C ASN A 63 17.88 -4.15 -47.44
N LEU A 64 16.57 -3.96 -47.35
CA LEU A 64 15.68 -4.94 -46.73
C LEU A 64 15.90 -6.31 -47.38
N PRO A 65 15.96 -7.39 -46.58
CA PRO A 65 16.10 -8.72 -47.14
C PRO A 65 14.87 -9.06 -48.00
N ILE A 66 15.11 -9.80 -49.08
CA ILE A 66 14.06 -10.23 -50.00
C ILE A 66 13.66 -11.66 -49.61
N LEU A 67 12.37 -11.87 -49.35
CA LEU A 67 11.79 -13.18 -49.08
C LEU A 67 10.86 -13.56 -50.24
N GLU A 68 11.28 -14.52 -51.08
CA GLU A 68 10.55 -14.96 -52.28
C GLU A 68 10.51 -16.49 -52.34
N ASN A 69 9.36 -17.13 -52.55
CA ASN A 69 9.24 -18.58 -52.81
C ASN A 69 10.13 -19.49 -51.94
N LYS A 70 9.99 -19.42 -50.61
CA LYS A 70 10.81 -20.18 -49.64
C LYS A 70 12.33 -19.92 -49.75
N SER A 71 12.73 -18.79 -50.33
CA SER A 71 14.12 -18.31 -50.38
C SER A 71 14.27 -16.94 -49.73
N PHE A 72 15.40 -16.74 -49.07
CA PHE A 72 15.73 -15.53 -48.33
C PHE A 72 17.06 -15.00 -48.85
N HIS A 73 17.08 -13.74 -49.26
CA HIS A 73 18.22 -13.12 -49.91
C HIS A 73 18.64 -11.85 -49.15
N ILE A 74 19.93 -11.76 -48.87
CA ILE A 74 20.56 -10.55 -48.31
C ILE A 74 21.60 -10.07 -49.30
N ASN A 75 21.48 -8.82 -49.75
CA ASN A 75 22.49 -8.13 -50.55
C ASN A 75 22.83 -6.78 -49.91
N SER A 76 24.06 -6.66 -49.42
CA SER A 76 24.61 -5.43 -48.82
C SER A 76 26.06 -5.24 -49.25
N ILE A 77 26.66 -4.08 -48.94
CA ILE A 77 28.06 -3.78 -49.25
C ILE A 77 28.93 -4.83 -48.56
N GLN A 78 29.64 -5.65 -49.35
CA GLN A 78 30.55 -6.75 -48.96
C GLN A 78 29.90 -8.11 -48.63
N ILE A 79 28.56 -8.26 -48.74
CA ILE A 79 27.85 -9.50 -48.37
C ILE A 79 26.73 -9.82 -49.33
N SER A 80 26.72 -11.06 -49.84
CA SER A 80 25.59 -11.65 -50.55
C SER A 80 25.30 -13.03 -49.95
N GLY A 81 24.08 -13.26 -49.49
CA GLY A 81 23.65 -14.54 -48.94
C GLY A 81 22.30 -14.98 -49.48
N GLN A 82 22.14 -16.28 -49.71
CA GLN A 82 20.90 -16.92 -50.11
C GLN A 82 20.65 -18.15 -49.24
N TRP A 83 19.43 -18.26 -48.70
CA TRP A 83 18.95 -19.42 -47.96
C TRP A 83 17.74 -19.99 -48.69
N LYS A 84 17.68 -21.32 -48.84
CA LYS A 84 16.52 -22.03 -49.38
C LYS A 84 15.95 -22.93 -48.29
N SER A 85 14.70 -22.66 -47.91
CA SER A 85 14.03 -23.39 -46.83
C SER A 85 13.84 -24.87 -47.18
N LYS A 86 14.03 -25.73 -46.19
CA LYS A 86 13.68 -27.16 -46.19
C LYS A 86 12.49 -27.47 -45.29
N SER A 87 11.98 -26.48 -44.56
CA SER A 87 10.89 -26.62 -43.59
C SER A 87 9.80 -25.59 -43.82
N GLU A 88 8.64 -25.81 -43.18
CA GLU A 88 7.58 -24.82 -43.10
C GLU A 88 7.93 -23.71 -42.10
N LEU A 89 7.25 -22.57 -42.23
CA LEU A 89 7.42 -21.41 -41.36
C LEU A 89 6.75 -21.63 -39.99
N ILE A 90 7.30 -21.04 -38.95
CA ILE A 90 6.74 -21.05 -37.59
C ILE A 90 6.46 -19.60 -37.18
N ILE A 91 5.24 -19.33 -36.72
CA ILE A 91 4.86 -18.02 -36.15
C ILE A 91 4.30 -18.25 -34.77
N GLU A 92 4.90 -17.60 -33.77
CA GLU A 92 4.44 -17.67 -32.39
C GLU A 92 4.47 -16.28 -31.76
N LYS A 93 3.34 -15.88 -31.19
CA LYS A 93 3.28 -14.70 -30.34
C LYS A 93 3.78 -15.10 -28.95
N LEU A 94 5.04 -14.78 -28.66
CA LEU A 94 5.70 -15.22 -27.45
C LEU A 94 5.17 -14.49 -26.20
N PHE A 95 4.74 -13.24 -26.32
CA PHE A 95 4.15 -12.46 -25.21
C PHE A 95 3.20 -11.40 -25.72
N GLU A 96 2.16 -11.08 -24.95
CA GLU A 96 1.24 -9.98 -25.24
C GLU A 96 0.62 -9.44 -23.94
N ASN A 97 0.64 -8.12 -23.78
CA ASN A 97 -0.07 -7.42 -22.72
C ASN A 97 -0.60 -6.07 -23.22
N GLN A 98 -1.11 -5.26 -22.29
CA GLN A 98 -1.68 -3.93 -22.59
C GLN A 98 -0.64 -2.95 -23.16
N ASP A 99 0.65 -3.17 -22.89
CA ASP A 99 1.76 -2.29 -23.27
C ASP A 99 2.45 -2.69 -24.58
N GLY A 100 2.22 -3.91 -25.08
CA GLY A 100 2.81 -4.40 -26.33
C GLY A 100 2.87 -5.92 -26.44
N TYR A 101 3.63 -6.41 -27.42
CA TYR A 101 3.80 -7.83 -27.73
C TYR A 101 5.21 -8.15 -28.24
N ILE A 102 5.52 -9.44 -28.21
CA ILE A 102 6.72 -10.06 -28.81
C ILE A 102 6.23 -11.12 -29.80
N LEU A 103 6.53 -10.92 -31.08
CA LEU A 103 6.17 -11.83 -32.15
C LEU A 103 7.45 -12.45 -32.74
N TRP A 104 7.53 -13.77 -32.70
CA TRP A 104 8.61 -14.54 -33.30
C TRP A 104 8.12 -15.22 -34.57
N GLU A 105 8.81 -14.97 -35.67
CA GLU A 105 8.53 -15.49 -37.00
C GLU A 105 9.78 -16.22 -37.50
N CYS A 106 9.83 -17.54 -37.34
CA CYS A 106 10.90 -18.36 -37.90
C CYS A 106 10.52 -18.78 -39.32
N PHE A 107 11.04 -18.05 -40.30
CA PHE A 107 10.75 -18.28 -41.72
C PHE A 107 11.39 -19.56 -42.23
N MET A 108 12.58 -19.90 -41.71
CA MET A 108 13.33 -21.08 -42.13
C MET A 108 13.96 -21.78 -40.93
N PRO A 109 13.17 -22.60 -40.19
CA PRO A 109 13.69 -23.44 -39.13
C PRO A 109 14.83 -24.36 -39.59
N SER A 110 14.80 -24.80 -40.85
CA SER A 110 15.91 -25.47 -41.51
C SER A 110 16.03 -24.98 -42.95
N ALA A 111 17.22 -24.56 -43.34
CA ALA A 111 17.55 -24.16 -44.70
C ALA A 111 18.91 -24.74 -45.11
N TRP A 112 19.13 -24.78 -46.43
CA TRP A 112 20.48 -24.83 -46.97
C TRP A 112 20.82 -23.45 -47.52
N GLY A 113 21.94 -22.90 -47.06
CA GLY A 113 22.35 -21.55 -47.38
C GLY A 113 23.74 -21.47 -47.99
N GLU A 114 23.94 -20.43 -48.78
CA GLU A 114 25.22 -20.00 -49.32
C GLU A 114 25.41 -18.53 -48.97
N ILE A 115 26.54 -18.21 -48.34
CA ILE A 115 26.91 -16.83 -48.03
C ILE A 115 28.32 -16.53 -48.52
N LYS A 116 28.45 -15.40 -49.21
CA LYS A 116 29.71 -14.82 -49.62
C LYS A 116 29.96 -13.53 -48.82
N ILE A 117 31.05 -13.51 -48.07
CA ILE A 117 31.55 -12.32 -47.36
C ILE A 117 32.95 -12.02 -47.89
N ASN A 118 33.12 -10.83 -48.48
CA ASN A 118 34.32 -10.49 -49.25
C ASN A 118 34.60 -11.53 -50.36
N GLU A 119 35.64 -12.36 -50.21
CA GLU A 119 36.05 -13.40 -51.16
C GLU A 119 35.74 -14.84 -50.68
N LYS A 120 35.37 -15.03 -49.41
CA LYS A 120 35.12 -16.37 -48.84
C LYS A 120 33.65 -16.75 -49.00
N ILE A 121 33.40 -17.98 -49.45
CA ILE A 121 32.06 -18.55 -49.63
C ILE A 121 31.88 -19.69 -48.63
N ASN A 122 30.86 -19.59 -47.79
CA ASN A 122 30.46 -20.64 -46.85
C ASN A 122 29.13 -21.25 -47.32
N LYS A 123 29.04 -22.58 -47.33
CA LYS A 123 27.84 -23.33 -47.75
C LYS A 123 27.47 -24.38 -46.71
N GLY A 124 26.21 -24.41 -46.30
CA GLY A 124 25.75 -25.44 -45.37
C GLY A 124 24.38 -25.20 -44.76
N PHE A 125 24.15 -25.80 -43.59
CA PHE A 125 22.87 -25.69 -42.88
C PHE A 125 22.71 -24.30 -42.29
N GLY A 126 21.56 -23.70 -42.57
CA GLY A 126 21.22 -22.37 -42.09
C GLY A 126 19.83 -22.27 -41.47
N TYR A 127 19.62 -21.16 -40.78
CA TYR A 127 18.41 -20.83 -40.03
C TYR A 127 18.06 -19.37 -40.26
N VAL A 128 16.78 -19.03 -40.41
CA VAL A 128 16.32 -17.64 -40.60
C VAL A 128 15.07 -17.36 -39.77
N GLU A 129 15.13 -16.30 -38.97
CA GLU A 129 13.99 -15.77 -38.20
C GLU A 129 13.92 -14.25 -38.19
N LYS A 130 12.77 -13.75 -37.77
CA LYS A 130 12.50 -12.35 -37.47
C LYS A 130 11.79 -12.26 -36.12
N LEU A 131 12.26 -11.35 -35.30
CA LEU A 131 11.65 -10.98 -34.02
C LEU A 131 11.11 -9.57 -34.11
N THR A 132 9.82 -9.39 -33.84
CA THR A 132 9.15 -8.09 -33.79
C THR A 132 8.72 -7.79 -32.36
N LEU A 133 9.12 -6.64 -31.84
CA LEU A 133 8.86 -6.21 -30.46
C LEU A 133 8.24 -4.81 -30.44
N THR A 134 7.09 -4.69 -29.81
CA THR A 134 6.48 -3.39 -29.44
C THR A 134 6.65 -3.09 -27.95
N LEU A 135 6.94 -4.12 -27.15
CA LEU A 135 7.26 -3.99 -25.74
C LEU A 135 8.74 -3.60 -25.53
N LYS A 136 9.02 -2.71 -24.58
CA LYS A 136 10.40 -2.29 -24.27
C LYS A 136 11.16 -3.44 -23.58
N PRO A 137 12.43 -3.70 -23.93
CA PRO A 137 13.20 -4.83 -23.38
C PRO A 137 13.26 -4.91 -21.84
N TRP A 138 13.30 -3.78 -21.13
CA TRP A 138 13.31 -3.76 -19.66
C TRP A 138 11.94 -3.95 -19.00
N GLN A 139 10.86 -4.02 -19.80
CA GLN A 139 9.52 -4.35 -19.33
C GLN A 139 9.18 -5.83 -19.59
N MET A 140 10.11 -6.61 -20.16
CA MET A 140 9.89 -8.03 -20.38
C MET A 140 9.80 -8.78 -19.04
N PRO A 141 8.83 -9.70 -18.88
CA PRO A 141 8.68 -10.53 -17.68
C PRO A 141 9.71 -11.66 -17.59
N ILE A 142 10.88 -11.50 -18.22
CA ILE A 142 11.90 -12.55 -18.39
C ILE A 142 13.11 -12.21 -17.52
N SER A 143 13.58 -13.19 -16.75
CA SER A 143 14.83 -13.14 -15.99
C SER A 143 15.94 -13.92 -16.69
N ILE A 144 15.62 -15.10 -17.23
CA ILE A 144 16.55 -15.94 -18.00
C ILE A 144 15.86 -16.38 -19.29
N LEU A 145 16.58 -16.26 -20.41
CA LEU A 145 16.16 -16.74 -21.72
C LEU A 145 17.15 -17.79 -22.20
N ARG A 146 16.68 -19.01 -22.47
CA ARG A 146 17.45 -20.00 -23.25
C ARG A 146 16.79 -20.19 -24.60
N TRP A 147 17.53 -19.95 -25.67
CA TRP A 147 17.02 -20.04 -27.03
C TRP A 147 18.06 -20.70 -27.90
N GLY A 148 17.69 -21.72 -28.65
CA GLY A 148 18.59 -22.29 -29.63
C GLY A 148 17.91 -23.08 -30.72
N ARG A 149 18.75 -23.59 -31.62
CA ARG A 149 18.37 -24.45 -32.73
C ARG A 149 19.41 -25.54 -32.92
N PHE A 150 18.98 -26.73 -33.35
CA PHE A 150 19.80 -27.87 -33.78
C PHE A 150 19.39 -28.25 -35.20
N LEU A 151 20.36 -28.37 -36.10
CA LEU A 151 20.13 -28.72 -37.50
C LEU A 151 21.03 -29.86 -37.94
N CYS A 152 20.44 -30.81 -38.65
CA CYS A 152 21.14 -31.86 -39.37
C CYS A 152 20.40 -32.17 -40.69
N LYS A 153 20.73 -33.28 -41.34
CA LYS A 153 20.25 -33.55 -42.70
C LYS A 153 18.74 -33.79 -42.73
N ASN A 154 18.23 -34.52 -41.73
CA ASN A 154 16.83 -34.96 -41.68
C ASN A 154 16.04 -34.39 -40.48
N GLN A 155 16.69 -33.76 -39.52
CA GLN A 155 16.03 -33.26 -38.30
C GLN A 155 16.36 -31.77 -38.08
N TYR A 156 15.37 -31.04 -37.59
CA TYR A 156 15.59 -29.74 -36.96
C TYR A 156 14.83 -29.65 -35.65
N ILE A 157 15.47 -29.02 -34.67
CA ILE A 157 14.88 -28.70 -33.38
C ILE A 157 15.10 -27.22 -33.10
N VAL A 158 14.07 -26.48 -32.71
CA VAL A 158 14.18 -25.08 -32.27
C VAL A 158 13.51 -24.98 -30.91
N TRP A 159 14.15 -24.31 -29.95
CA TRP A 159 13.62 -24.24 -28.59
C TRP A 159 13.73 -22.84 -27.99
N ILE A 160 12.77 -22.54 -27.11
CA ILE A 160 12.69 -21.32 -26.33
C ILE A 160 12.25 -21.69 -24.91
N ARG A 161 13.06 -21.31 -23.92
CA ARG A 161 12.73 -21.36 -22.50
C ARG A 161 12.80 -19.95 -21.91
N TRP A 162 11.69 -19.51 -21.33
CA TRP A 162 11.63 -18.28 -20.53
C TRP A 162 11.43 -18.65 -19.07
N GLU A 163 12.24 -18.02 -18.21
CA GLU A 163 12.12 -18.13 -16.76
C GLU A 163 12.01 -16.72 -16.17
N GLY A 164 11.09 -16.48 -15.25
CA GLY A 164 10.86 -15.15 -14.70
C GLY A 164 9.48 -14.96 -14.10
N ASP A 165 8.86 -13.81 -14.40
CA ASP A 165 7.50 -13.50 -13.94
C ASP A 165 6.47 -14.34 -14.71
N GLU A 166 6.81 -14.78 -15.93
CA GLU A 166 6.11 -15.81 -16.68
C GLU A 166 7.08 -16.91 -17.13
N GLU A 167 6.65 -18.16 -16.96
CA GLU A 167 7.38 -19.34 -17.43
C GLU A 167 6.86 -19.76 -18.81
N LYS A 168 7.76 -19.98 -19.77
CA LYS A 168 7.40 -20.48 -21.11
C LYS A 168 8.33 -21.58 -21.56
N PHE A 169 7.78 -22.69 -22.00
CA PHE A 169 8.51 -23.78 -22.63
C PHE A 169 7.97 -23.98 -24.04
N LEU A 170 8.87 -24.03 -25.02
CA LEU A 170 8.51 -24.24 -26.40
C LEU A 170 9.63 -25.00 -27.11
N VAL A 171 9.30 -26.14 -27.71
CA VAL A 171 10.19 -26.87 -28.61
C VAL A 171 9.42 -27.19 -29.89
N TYR A 172 10.03 -26.93 -31.03
CA TYR A 172 9.59 -27.44 -32.32
C TYR A 172 10.58 -28.47 -32.81
N HIS A 173 10.09 -29.66 -33.16
CA HIS A 173 10.88 -30.72 -33.76
C HIS A 173 10.22 -31.16 -35.07
N ASN A 174 10.90 -30.93 -36.20
CA ASN A 174 10.36 -31.18 -37.55
C ASN A 174 8.96 -30.58 -37.82
N GLY A 175 8.63 -29.47 -37.14
CA GLY A 175 7.37 -28.74 -37.30
C GLY A 175 6.31 -29.12 -36.27
N ILE A 176 6.54 -30.16 -35.47
CA ILE A 176 5.67 -30.56 -34.36
C ILE A 176 6.03 -29.74 -33.13
N LYS A 177 5.01 -29.13 -32.50
CA LYS A 177 5.14 -28.28 -31.31
C LYS A 177 5.01 -29.11 -30.02
N TYR A 178 5.92 -28.88 -29.09
CA TYR A 178 5.92 -29.40 -27.72
C TYR A 178 5.95 -28.22 -26.73
N ILE A 179 5.22 -28.35 -25.62
CA ILE A 179 5.01 -27.27 -24.63
C ILE A 179 5.47 -27.66 -23.22
N ASP A 180 6.08 -28.82 -23.08
CA ASP A 180 6.62 -29.37 -21.84
C ASP A 180 7.91 -30.17 -22.07
N GLY A 181 8.74 -30.26 -21.03
CA GLY A 181 10.05 -30.91 -21.09
C GLY A 181 11.10 -30.22 -20.24
N ILE A 182 12.38 -30.48 -20.52
CA ILE A 182 13.53 -29.92 -19.81
C ILE A 182 14.44 -29.21 -20.81
N ILE A 183 14.74 -27.93 -20.59
CA ILE A 183 15.77 -27.18 -21.32
C ILE A 183 16.73 -26.62 -20.28
N ASN A 184 17.95 -27.14 -20.26
CA ASN A 184 19.04 -26.58 -19.48
C ASN A 184 20.27 -26.37 -20.39
N ASP A 185 21.41 -26.00 -19.81
CA ASP A 185 22.57 -25.67 -20.61
C ASP A 185 23.18 -26.90 -21.32
N ASP A 186 22.89 -28.13 -20.85
CA ASP A 186 23.51 -29.37 -21.30
C ASP A 186 22.55 -30.29 -22.08
N ILE A 187 21.23 -30.12 -21.91
CA ILE A 187 20.22 -31.06 -22.42
C ILE A 187 18.94 -30.31 -22.82
N VAL A 188 18.33 -30.77 -23.92
CA VAL A 188 16.94 -30.44 -24.31
C VAL A 188 16.13 -31.75 -24.42
N GLU A 189 15.16 -31.95 -23.55
CA GLU A 189 14.25 -33.12 -23.50
C GLU A 189 12.81 -32.68 -23.76
N PHE A 190 12.11 -33.45 -24.60
CA PHE A 190 10.70 -33.25 -24.93
C PHE A 190 10.12 -34.56 -25.49
N GLY A 191 8.89 -34.91 -25.11
CA GLY A 191 8.27 -36.17 -25.53
C GLY A 191 9.16 -37.40 -25.23
N HIS A 192 9.54 -38.14 -26.29
CA HIS A 192 10.45 -39.29 -26.21
C HIS A 192 11.87 -38.98 -26.70
N TYR A 193 12.18 -37.70 -26.95
CA TYR A 193 13.44 -37.23 -27.52
C TYR A 193 14.32 -36.57 -26.47
N ARG A 194 15.63 -36.75 -26.61
CA ARG A 194 16.66 -36.11 -25.77
C ARG A 194 17.83 -35.65 -26.64
N LEU A 195 18.07 -34.35 -26.66
CA LEU A 195 19.22 -33.74 -27.32
C LEU A 195 20.30 -33.41 -26.29
N ILE A 196 21.46 -34.04 -26.40
CA ILE A 196 22.61 -33.80 -25.51
C ILE A 196 23.55 -32.76 -26.13
N LEU A 197 23.89 -31.71 -25.39
CA LEU A 197 24.74 -30.58 -25.77
C LEU A 197 26.17 -30.77 -25.24
N SER A 198 27.00 -31.58 -25.91
CA SER A 198 28.27 -32.08 -25.35
C SER A 198 29.47 -31.15 -25.52
N LYS A 199 29.86 -30.78 -26.75
CA LYS A 199 31.08 -30.02 -27.03
C LYS A 199 30.76 -28.56 -27.37
N LYS A 200 30.80 -27.68 -26.36
CA LYS A 200 30.44 -26.26 -26.47
C LYS A 200 31.66 -25.40 -26.82
N TYR A 201 31.55 -24.62 -27.90
CA TYR A 201 32.49 -23.57 -28.26
C TYR A 201 31.80 -22.22 -28.07
N ILE A 202 32.40 -21.34 -27.26
CA ILE A 202 31.83 -20.03 -26.96
C ILE A 202 31.96 -19.14 -28.20
N LEU A 203 30.83 -18.89 -28.87
CA LEU A 203 30.76 -17.89 -29.95
C LEU A 203 30.86 -16.48 -29.38
N ARG A 204 30.28 -16.27 -28.19
CA ARG A 204 30.26 -14.96 -27.54
C ARG A 204 29.93 -15.07 -26.05
N ASN A 205 30.57 -14.26 -25.22
CA ASN A 205 30.23 -14.10 -23.81
C ASN A 205 30.45 -12.65 -23.39
N GLY A 206 29.41 -11.98 -22.87
CA GLY A 206 29.54 -10.63 -22.33
C GLY A 206 28.23 -9.83 -22.31
N PRO A 207 28.31 -8.52 -21.98
CA PRO A 207 27.13 -7.66 -21.98
C PRO A 207 26.52 -7.57 -23.38
N LEU A 208 25.19 -7.69 -23.46
CA LEU A 208 24.44 -7.67 -24.72
C LEU A 208 24.73 -6.37 -25.52
N ILE A 209 24.88 -5.23 -24.85
CA ILE A 209 25.14 -3.92 -25.47
C ILE A 209 26.50 -3.79 -26.14
N LYS A 210 27.50 -4.60 -25.73
CA LYS A 210 28.81 -4.61 -26.41
C LYS A 210 28.72 -5.11 -27.86
N THR A 211 27.58 -5.68 -28.29
CA THR A 211 27.38 -6.22 -29.65
C THR A 211 27.31 -5.12 -30.71
N VAL A 212 26.55 -4.05 -30.44
CA VAL A 212 26.11 -3.09 -31.46
C VAL A 212 26.48 -1.64 -31.08
N PHE A 213 26.53 -1.31 -29.79
CA PHE A 213 26.59 0.08 -29.33
C PHE A 213 27.91 0.47 -28.66
N ASP A 214 28.92 -0.41 -28.62
CA ASP A 214 30.20 -0.14 -27.94
C ASP A 214 30.94 1.08 -28.54
N LYS A 215 30.73 1.37 -29.83
CA LYS A 215 31.29 2.56 -30.51
C LYS A 215 30.51 3.86 -30.26
N PHE A 216 29.36 3.82 -29.57
CA PHE A 216 28.41 4.96 -29.48
C PHE A 216 27.98 5.23 -28.04
N LEU A 217 28.90 5.79 -27.24
CA LEU A 217 28.70 6.14 -25.83
C LEU A 217 27.49 7.03 -25.54
N TRP A 218 27.05 7.86 -26.50
CA TRP A 218 25.92 8.79 -26.31
C TRP A 218 24.56 8.08 -26.18
N ILE A 219 24.40 6.90 -26.80
CA ILE A 219 23.17 6.09 -26.72
C ILE A 219 22.98 5.53 -25.30
N LYS A 220 24.07 5.40 -24.51
CA LYS A 220 24.00 4.93 -23.12
C LYS A 220 23.18 5.83 -22.20
N LYS A 221 22.99 7.11 -22.54
CA LYS A 221 22.18 8.06 -21.75
C LYS A 221 20.67 7.95 -22.00
N ILE A 222 20.26 7.25 -23.05
CA ILE A 222 18.87 7.20 -23.51
C ILE A 222 18.12 6.00 -22.90
N PHE A 223 18.83 4.90 -22.63
CA PHE A 223 18.24 3.69 -22.04
C PHE A 223 18.37 3.68 -20.50
N PRO A 224 17.45 3.02 -19.77
CA PRO A 224 17.57 2.83 -18.33
C PRO A 224 18.70 1.87 -17.95
N SER A 225 19.26 2.04 -16.75
CA SER A 225 20.43 1.29 -16.25
C SER A 225 20.28 -0.24 -16.32
N GLY A 226 19.08 -0.77 -16.12
CA GLY A 226 18.79 -2.21 -16.18
C GLY A 226 19.03 -2.85 -17.55
N PHE A 227 18.87 -2.09 -18.65
CA PHE A 227 19.16 -2.59 -20.00
C PHE A 227 20.66 -2.84 -20.22
N PHE A 228 21.54 -2.08 -19.55
CA PHE A 228 23.00 -2.23 -19.66
C PHE A 228 23.57 -3.45 -18.96
N ASN A 229 22.76 -4.08 -18.13
CA ASN A 229 23.18 -5.14 -17.26
C ASN A 229 22.93 -6.53 -17.86
N MET A 230 22.16 -6.64 -18.96
CA MET A 230 21.91 -7.93 -19.62
C MET A 230 23.20 -8.59 -20.11
N LYS A 231 23.40 -9.86 -19.79
CA LYS A 231 24.56 -10.66 -20.22
C LYS A 231 24.11 -11.80 -21.11
N GLU A 232 24.76 -11.97 -22.25
CA GLU A 232 24.56 -13.12 -23.12
C GLU A 232 25.78 -14.03 -23.10
N CYS A 233 25.52 -15.33 -23.20
CA CYS A 233 26.51 -16.30 -23.61
C CYS A 233 25.90 -17.14 -24.74
N LYS A 234 26.61 -17.22 -25.88
CA LYS A 234 26.19 -17.92 -27.08
C LYS A 234 27.23 -18.98 -27.44
N TRP A 235 26.76 -20.16 -27.83
CA TRP A 235 27.59 -21.31 -28.14
C TRP A 235 27.27 -21.91 -29.50
N GLN A 236 28.31 -22.44 -30.16
CA GLN A 236 28.20 -23.49 -31.16
C GLN A 236 28.45 -24.80 -30.44
N THR A 237 27.53 -25.76 -30.52
CA THR A 237 27.65 -26.99 -29.75
C THR A 237 27.43 -28.22 -30.61
N TRP A 238 28.32 -29.21 -30.49
CA TRP A 238 28.10 -30.52 -31.08
C TRP A 238 27.06 -31.27 -30.26
N CYS A 239 26.03 -31.80 -30.93
CA CYS A 239 24.89 -32.40 -30.27
C CYS A 239 24.57 -33.78 -30.82
N GLU A 240 23.97 -34.59 -29.95
CA GLU A 240 23.51 -35.95 -30.23
C GLU A 240 22.03 -36.06 -29.86
N LEU A 241 21.18 -36.42 -30.83
CA LEU A 241 19.74 -36.57 -30.65
C LEU A 241 19.40 -38.05 -30.45
N TYR A 242 18.74 -38.34 -29.34
CA TYR A 242 18.27 -39.68 -28.98
C TYR A 242 16.74 -39.74 -29.00
N GLU A 243 16.18 -40.90 -29.37
CA GLU A 243 14.77 -41.27 -29.20
C GLU A 243 14.72 -42.58 -28.45
N ASN A 244 13.99 -42.63 -27.33
CA ASN A 244 13.92 -43.83 -26.48
C ASN A 244 15.30 -44.42 -26.14
N ASN A 245 16.30 -43.54 -25.90
CA ASN A 245 17.71 -43.85 -25.65
C ASN A 245 18.51 -44.44 -26.83
N TYR A 246 17.97 -44.46 -28.05
CA TYR A 246 18.71 -44.78 -29.27
C TYR A 246 19.16 -43.51 -29.98
N LEU A 247 20.45 -43.43 -30.34
CA LEU A 247 20.98 -42.31 -31.10
C LEU A 247 20.38 -42.29 -32.52
N ILE A 248 19.69 -41.21 -32.87
CA ILE A 248 19.07 -41.02 -34.19
C ILE A 248 20.03 -40.29 -35.12
N GLU A 249 20.50 -39.11 -34.70
CA GLU A 249 21.29 -38.23 -35.55
C GLU A 249 22.18 -37.33 -34.69
N ASN A 250 23.24 -36.80 -35.30
CA ASN A 250 24.14 -35.85 -34.68
C ASN A 250 24.31 -34.63 -35.59
N GLY A 251 24.72 -33.51 -35.00
CA GLY A 251 24.80 -32.26 -35.73
C GLY A 251 25.17 -31.09 -34.83
N TRP A 252 25.13 -29.90 -35.43
CA TRP A 252 25.50 -28.68 -34.72
C TRP A 252 24.26 -27.90 -34.27
N SER A 253 24.35 -27.37 -33.05
CA SER A 253 23.42 -26.36 -32.55
C SER A 253 24.09 -25.01 -32.41
N ILE A 254 23.28 -23.97 -32.54
CA ILE A 254 23.59 -22.63 -32.07
C ILE A 254 22.55 -22.31 -31.02
N HIS A 255 23.01 -21.98 -29.81
CA HIS A 255 22.13 -21.65 -28.71
C HIS A 255 22.73 -20.59 -27.81
N GLU A 256 21.87 -19.91 -27.07
CA GLU A 256 22.24 -18.84 -26.17
C GLU A 256 21.50 -18.94 -24.83
N ASN A 257 22.16 -18.41 -23.82
CA ASN A 257 21.59 -18.10 -22.52
C ASN A 257 21.77 -16.60 -22.28
N VAL A 258 20.66 -15.90 -22.03
CA VAL A 258 20.64 -14.47 -21.73
C VAL A 258 20.10 -14.24 -20.32
N ASP A 259 20.96 -13.68 -19.46
CA ASP A 259 20.57 -13.16 -18.16
C ASP A 259 20.03 -11.74 -18.35
N CYS A 260 18.70 -11.62 -18.32
CA CYS A 260 17.98 -10.37 -18.57
C CYS A 260 17.96 -9.45 -17.33
N LYS A 261 18.21 -9.99 -16.13
CA LYS A 261 18.18 -9.27 -14.85
C LYS A 261 19.34 -9.79 -13.98
N PRO A 262 20.61 -9.40 -14.22
CA PRO A 262 21.70 -9.96 -13.44
C PRO A 262 21.52 -9.64 -11.98
N LYS A 263 21.79 -10.64 -11.14
CA LYS A 263 21.73 -10.52 -9.69
C LYS A 263 22.69 -9.41 -9.23
N ILE A 264 22.16 -8.21 -8.99
CA ILE A 264 22.83 -7.21 -8.15
C ILE A 264 23.19 -7.93 -6.85
N ASN A 265 24.43 -7.75 -6.35
CA ASN A 265 24.94 -8.42 -5.14
C ASN A 265 23.92 -8.31 -3.98
N PHE A 266 23.07 -9.34 -3.84
CA PHE A 266 21.92 -9.39 -2.94
C PHE A 266 22.32 -9.28 -1.46
N SER A 267 23.61 -9.50 -1.14
CA SER A 267 24.12 -9.50 0.23
C SER A 267 24.10 -8.10 0.87
N PHE A 268 24.58 -7.06 0.18
CA PHE A 268 24.69 -5.72 0.79
C PHE A 268 23.34 -5.08 1.08
N GLY A 269 22.36 -5.24 0.19
CA GLY A 269 21.00 -4.71 0.41
C GLY A 269 20.32 -5.33 1.63
N LYS A 270 20.47 -6.65 1.83
CA LYS A 270 19.96 -7.36 3.01
C LYS A 270 20.64 -6.91 4.30
N ILE A 271 21.97 -6.73 4.28
CA ILE A 271 22.73 -6.27 5.46
C ILE A 271 22.30 -4.85 5.84
N PHE A 272 22.22 -3.94 4.87
CA PHE A 272 21.79 -2.56 5.13
C PHE A 272 20.36 -2.52 5.67
N TYR A 273 19.44 -3.27 5.04
CA TYR A 273 18.06 -3.36 5.48
C TYR A 273 17.94 -3.97 6.89
N GLY A 274 18.69 -5.04 7.20
CA GLY A 274 18.71 -5.61 8.55
C GLY A 274 19.28 -4.63 9.59
N SER A 275 20.35 -3.92 9.24
CA SER A 275 21.00 -2.92 10.12
C SER A 275 20.06 -1.74 10.44
N LEU A 276 19.20 -1.36 9.49
CA LEU A 276 18.18 -0.33 9.69
C LEU A 276 17.28 -0.64 10.90
N PHE A 277 16.79 -1.87 11.03
CA PHE A 277 15.86 -2.27 12.09
C PHE A 277 16.54 -2.68 13.39
N ILE A 278 17.75 -3.26 13.33
CA ILE A 278 18.45 -3.75 14.52
C ILE A 278 19.28 -2.65 15.20
N ILE A 279 19.82 -1.70 14.44
CA ILE A 279 20.74 -0.69 14.96
C ILE A 279 20.15 0.72 14.82
N LEU A 280 19.87 1.15 13.58
CA LEU A 280 19.57 2.55 13.31
C LEU A 280 18.24 2.99 13.95
N LEU A 281 17.18 2.21 13.77
CA LEU A 281 15.84 2.54 14.28
C LEU A 281 15.78 2.55 15.83
N PRO A 282 16.35 1.56 16.56
CA PRO A 282 16.48 1.65 18.02
C PRO A 282 17.27 2.87 18.49
N LEU A 283 18.39 3.22 17.84
CA LEU A 283 19.16 4.42 18.19
C LEU A 283 18.35 5.70 17.97
N ILE A 284 17.62 5.79 16.85
CA ILE A 284 16.70 6.91 16.57
C ILE A 284 15.65 7.00 17.67
N PHE A 285 15.03 5.89 18.09
CA PHE A 285 14.03 5.90 19.15
C PHE A 285 14.59 6.30 20.52
N ILE A 286 15.77 5.81 20.89
CA ILE A 286 16.43 6.21 22.15
C ILE A 286 16.73 7.71 22.13
N PHE A 287 17.31 8.21 21.03
CA PHE A 287 17.61 9.63 20.88
C PHE A 287 16.33 10.48 20.89
N TRP A 288 15.32 10.06 20.15
CA TRP A 288 14.01 10.72 20.09
C TRP A 288 13.34 10.79 21.47
N SER A 289 13.38 9.69 22.23
CA SER A 289 12.82 9.62 23.58
C SER A 289 13.48 10.65 24.48
N LYS A 290 14.81 10.70 24.46
CA LYS A 290 15.59 11.65 25.26
C LYS A 290 15.27 13.10 24.92
N GLN A 291 15.11 13.41 23.63
CA GLN A 291 14.79 14.78 23.21
C GLN A 291 13.36 15.19 23.58
N THR A 292 12.42 14.24 23.68
CA THR A 292 11.00 14.55 23.89
C THR A 292 10.49 14.30 25.31
N GLU A 293 11.33 13.75 26.19
CA GLU A 293 10.98 13.33 27.55
C GLU A 293 10.32 14.44 28.37
N ASN A 294 10.84 15.66 28.29
CA ASN A 294 10.36 16.78 29.09
C ASN A 294 8.98 17.32 28.65
N TYR A 295 8.49 16.92 27.48
CA TYR A 295 7.22 17.42 26.94
C TYR A 295 6.04 16.48 27.20
N ILE A 296 6.31 15.26 27.67
CA ILE A 296 5.28 14.31 28.05
C ILE A 296 5.10 14.38 29.56
N LEU A 297 3.94 14.87 29.99
CA LEU A 297 3.64 15.10 31.41
C LEU A 297 2.93 13.91 32.07
N LEU A 298 2.53 12.91 31.29
CA LEU A 298 1.82 11.73 31.79
C LEU A 298 2.70 10.89 32.72
N THR A 299 2.08 10.28 33.73
CA THR A 299 2.72 9.37 34.67
C THR A 299 2.98 8.01 34.01
N ILE A 300 3.90 7.23 34.59
CA ILE A 300 4.24 5.89 34.11
C ILE A 300 3.99 4.90 35.25
N PRO A 301 3.49 3.69 34.95
CA PRO A 301 3.43 2.63 35.95
C PRO A 301 4.81 2.37 36.56
N LYS A 302 4.89 2.33 37.90
CA LYS A 302 6.14 2.05 38.63
C LYS A 302 6.42 0.56 38.81
N ASN A 303 5.57 -0.32 38.28
CA ASN A 303 5.66 -1.76 38.50
C ASN A 303 6.75 -2.40 37.63
N SER A 304 7.90 -2.71 38.25
CA SER A 304 9.05 -3.32 37.60
C SER A 304 8.78 -4.75 37.09
N ILE A 305 7.88 -5.50 37.73
CA ILE A 305 7.54 -6.87 37.31
C ILE A 305 6.83 -6.86 35.96
N ILE A 306 5.84 -5.97 35.78
CA ILE A 306 5.12 -5.84 34.51
C ILE A 306 6.08 -5.46 33.39
N ALA A 307 7.01 -4.53 33.66
CA ALA A 307 8.02 -4.11 32.70
C ALA A 307 8.91 -5.28 32.26
N ILE A 308 9.42 -6.07 33.22
CA ILE A 308 10.25 -7.25 32.94
C ILE A 308 9.48 -8.30 32.14
N LEU A 309 8.22 -8.57 32.48
CA LEU A 309 7.38 -9.51 31.74
C LEU A 309 7.19 -9.06 30.28
N PHE A 310 6.92 -7.78 30.04
CA PHE A 310 6.78 -7.24 28.69
C PHE A 310 8.07 -7.35 27.88
N ILE A 311 9.23 -7.07 28.49
CA ILE A 311 10.54 -7.24 27.87
C ILE A 311 10.77 -8.71 27.50
N LEU A 312 10.57 -9.64 28.46
CA LEU A 312 10.80 -11.06 28.26
C LEU A 312 9.88 -11.63 27.17
N PHE A 313 8.58 -11.36 27.23
CA PHE A 313 7.65 -11.81 26.19
C PHE A 313 7.96 -11.18 24.84
N GLY A 314 8.33 -9.90 24.81
CA GLY A 314 8.75 -9.21 23.59
C GLY A 314 9.93 -9.88 22.89
N ILE A 315 10.99 -10.18 23.66
CA ILE A 315 12.18 -10.90 23.19
C ILE A 315 11.77 -12.30 22.70
N ILE A 316 11.05 -13.08 23.51
CA ILE A 316 10.64 -14.44 23.14
C ILE A 316 9.84 -14.43 21.84
N PHE A 317 8.88 -13.52 21.68
CA PHE A 317 8.04 -13.43 20.49
C PHE A 317 8.85 -13.07 19.25
N MET A 318 9.74 -12.09 19.34
CA MET A 318 10.60 -11.71 18.23
C MET A 318 11.52 -12.86 17.83
N PHE A 319 12.35 -13.37 18.74
CA PHE A 319 13.36 -14.38 18.40
C PHE A 319 12.74 -15.69 17.92
N SER A 320 11.72 -16.21 18.59
CA SER A 320 11.09 -17.48 18.18
C SER A 320 10.39 -17.37 16.82
N ALA A 321 9.69 -16.27 16.54
CA ALA A 321 9.06 -16.06 15.25
C ALA A 321 10.09 -15.84 14.12
N MET A 322 11.16 -15.09 14.38
CA MET A 322 12.26 -14.91 13.43
C MET A 322 12.96 -16.23 13.10
N LEU A 323 13.20 -17.09 14.11
CA LEU A 323 13.76 -18.43 13.91
C LEU A 323 12.83 -19.31 13.08
N GLU A 324 11.52 -19.28 13.31
CA GLU A 324 10.57 -20.03 12.50
C GLU A 324 10.52 -19.58 11.04
N LEU A 325 10.55 -18.26 10.78
CA LEU A 325 10.66 -17.74 9.41
C LEU A 325 11.96 -18.19 8.74
N TRP A 326 13.07 -18.16 9.48
CA TRP A 326 14.36 -18.57 8.94
C TRP A 326 14.40 -20.06 8.60
N ILE A 327 13.97 -20.92 9.52
CA ILE A 327 14.06 -22.38 9.38
C ILE A 327 13.00 -22.91 8.41
N LYS A 328 11.73 -22.52 8.58
CA LYS A 328 10.60 -23.08 7.82
C LYS A 328 10.22 -22.24 6.61
N GLY A 329 10.37 -20.92 6.72
CA GLY A 329 10.13 -19.99 5.62
C GLY A 329 11.30 -19.92 4.63
N HIS A 330 12.48 -20.40 5.02
CA HIS A 330 13.76 -20.29 4.28
C HIS A 330 14.15 -18.86 3.93
N GLY A 331 13.84 -17.90 4.81
CA GLY A 331 14.17 -16.50 4.60
C GLY A 331 14.23 -15.69 5.89
N LEU A 332 14.91 -14.56 5.84
CA LEU A 332 14.95 -13.62 6.95
C LEU A 332 13.63 -12.82 7.04
N PRO A 333 13.28 -12.29 8.22
CA PRO A 333 12.08 -11.48 8.46
C PRO A 333 12.21 -10.08 7.85
N MET A 334 12.40 -9.99 6.53
CA MET A 334 12.62 -8.74 5.81
C MET A 334 11.54 -8.59 4.75
N ASN A 335 10.63 -7.63 4.89
CA ASN A 335 9.55 -7.47 3.92
C ASN A 335 10.03 -7.04 2.51
N ALA A 336 11.18 -6.37 2.42
CA ALA A 336 11.84 -6.09 1.14
C ALA A 336 12.43 -7.35 0.49
N TYR A 337 12.74 -8.38 1.29
CA TYR A 337 13.31 -9.66 0.87
C TYR A 337 12.55 -10.82 1.51
N PRO A 338 11.24 -10.94 1.23
CA PRO A 338 10.36 -11.74 2.07
C PRO A 338 10.67 -13.24 1.92
N PRO A 339 10.38 -14.05 2.96
CA PRO A 339 10.56 -15.49 2.89
C PRO A 339 9.76 -16.12 1.72
N PRO A 340 10.34 -17.09 0.99
CA PRO A 340 9.70 -17.73 -0.15
C PRO A 340 8.52 -18.64 0.24
N LYS A 341 8.51 -19.18 1.47
CA LYS A 341 7.44 -20.07 1.94
C LYS A 341 6.63 -19.43 3.06
N LEU A 342 5.32 -19.66 3.04
CA LEU A 342 4.41 -19.28 4.12
C LEU A 342 4.65 -20.15 5.36
N VAL A 343 4.76 -19.52 6.53
CA VAL A 343 4.92 -20.20 7.81
C VAL A 343 3.63 -20.09 8.61
N THR A 344 3.09 -21.23 9.06
CA THR A 344 1.80 -21.32 9.76
C THR A 344 1.89 -22.09 11.09
N THR A 345 3.11 -22.37 11.54
CA THR A 345 3.41 -23.15 12.74
C THR A 345 3.86 -22.28 13.92
N GLY A 346 3.98 -22.90 15.10
CA GLY A 346 4.43 -22.25 16.34
C GLY A 346 3.73 -20.92 16.61
N LEU A 347 4.44 -19.79 16.73
CA LEU A 347 3.78 -18.50 17.02
C LEU A 347 2.88 -18.01 15.86
N TYR A 348 3.23 -18.33 14.61
CA TYR A 348 2.40 -18.02 13.43
C TYR A 348 1.12 -18.86 13.33
N LYS A 349 0.99 -19.90 14.18
CA LYS A 349 -0.28 -20.60 14.38
C LYS A 349 -1.25 -19.78 15.22
N ILE A 350 -0.75 -18.92 16.11
CA ILE A 350 -1.56 -18.15 17.05
C ILE A 350 -1.82 -16.74 16.53
N PHE A 351 -0.76 -16.04 16.11
CA PHE A 351 -0.79 -14.65 15.67
C PHE A 351 -0.38 -14.51 14.21
N SER A 352 -0.92 -13.52 13.52
CA SER A 352 -0.47 -13.21 12.16
C SER A 352 0.90 -12.55 12.11
N HIS A 353 1.17 -11.68 13.08
CA HIS A 353 2.34 -10.79 13.07
C HIS A 353 3.09 -10.82 14.42
N PRO A 354 3.57 -11.99 14.87
CA PRO A 354 4.16 -12.15 16.20
C PRO A 354 5.43 -11.30 16.44
N ILE A 355 6.22 -11.03 15.40
CA ILE A 355 7.41 -10.17 15.50
C ILE A 355 7.02 -8.72 15.86
N TYR A 356 5.96 -8.20 15.25
CA TYR A 356 5.49 -6.83 15.51
C TYR A 356 4.82 -6.70 16.87
N ILE A 357 4.07 -7.73 17.29
CA ILE A 357 3.55 -7.81 18.67
C ILE A 357 4.70 -7.83 19.67
N GLY A 358 5.72 -8.65 19.43
CA GLY A 358 6.89 -8.76 20.29
C GLY A 358 7.67 -7.45 20.39
N SER A 359 7.89 -6.75 19.27
CA SER A 359 8.61 -5.47 19.27
C SER A 359 7.85 -4.35 19.96
N SER A 360 6.52 -4.30 19.83
CA SER A 360 5.66 -3.39 20.60
C SER A 360 5.74 -3.67 22.09
N LEU A 361 5.58 -4.93 22.52
CA LEU A 361 5.70 -5.31 23.94
C LEU A 361 7.08 -4.96 24.51
N PHE A 362 8.14 -5.27 23.77
CA PHE A 362 9.50 -4.93 24.15
C PHE A 362 9.70 -3.42 24.31
N SER A 363 9.18 -2.62 23.38
CA SER A 363 9.26 -1.16 23.43
C SER A 363 8.52 -0.57 24.65
N PHE A 364 7.31 -1.04 24.93
CA PHE A 364 6.57 -0.63 26.14
C PHE A 364 7.30 -1.07 27.41
N GLY A 365 7.78 -2.32 27.46
CA GLY A 365 8.49 -2.87 28.61
C GLY A 365 9.76 -2.10 28.94
N ILE A 366 10.60 -1.77 27.94
CA ILE A 366 11.79 -0.92 28.12
C ILE A 366 11.40 0.47 28.63
N SER A 367 10.37 1.08 28.04
CA SER A 367 9.96 2.43 28.41
C SER A 367 9.46 2.50 29.87
N ILE A 368 8.70 1.50 30.30
CA ILE A 368 8.26 1.37 31.70
C ILE A 368 9.44 1.07 32.62
N TYR A 369 10.34 0.17 32.23
CA TYR A 369 11.51 -0.21 33.04
C TYR A 369 12.43 0.99 33.33
N PHE A 370 12.76 1.79 32.30
CA PHE A 370 13.58 2.99 32.44
C PHE A 370 12.80 4.24 32.84
N GLN A 371 11.49 4.11 33.10
CA GLN A 371 10.60 5.22 33.45
C GLN A 371 10.68 6.39 32.44
N SER A 372 10.73 6.08 31.14
CA SER A 372 10.68 7.09 30.07
C SER A 372 9.25 7.38 29.64
N LYS A 373 8.80 8.61 29.90
CA LYS A 373 7.45 9.10 29.60
C LYS A 373 7.26 9.18 28.10
N SER A 374 8.26 9.69 27.39
CA SER A 374 8.23 9.75 25.93
C SER A 374 8.21 8.37 25.31
N GLY A 375 9.06 7.44 25.80
CA GLY A 375 9.07 6.07 25.33
C GLY A 375 7.69 5.43 25.41
N CYS A 376 7.04 5.53 26.57
CA CYS A 376 5.77 4.86 26.86
C CYS A 376 4.56 5.49 26.14
N TRP A 377 4.46 6.82 26.12
CA TRP A 377 3.25 7.50 25.64
C TRP A 377 3.35 8.08 24.23
N LEU A 378 4.55 8.20 23.67
CA LEU A 378 4.77 8.73 22.31
C LEU A 378 5.36 7.66 21.39
N ILE A 379 6.51 7.08 21.74
CA ILE A 379 7.29 6.25 20.82
C ILE A 379 6.68 4.86 20.65
N SER A 380 6.41 4.13 21.74
CA SER A 380 5.82 2.78 21.66
C SER A 380 4.45 2.76 20.95
N PRO A 381 3.54 3.72 21.19
CA PRO A 381 2.30 3.84 20.41
C PRO A 381 2.55 4.12 18.93
N ILE A 382 3.44 5.06 18.58
CA ILE A 382 3.75 5.38 17.18
C ILE A 382 4.42 4.20 16.47
N LEU A 383 5.30 3.46 17.15
CA LEU A 383 5.88 2.23 16.64
C LEU A 383 4.80 1.20 16.32
N THR A 384 3.87 0.99 17.25
CA THR A 384 2.75 0.05 17.08
C THR A 384 1.85 0.46 15.91
N LEU A 385 1.51 1.75 15.80
CA LEU A 385 0.75 2.29 14.66
C LEU A 385 1.53 2.16 13.34
N SER A 386 2.85 2.28 13.37
CA SER A 386 3.72 2.10 12.21
C SER A 386 3.71 0.65 11.71
N TRP A 387 3.73 -0.33 12.63
CA TRP A 387 3.56 -1.74 12.25
C TRP A 387 2.19 -2.02 11.66
N LEU A 388 1.12 -1.48 12.26
CA LEU A 388 -0.22 -1.60 11.69
C LEU A 388 -0.30 -0.96 10.30
N ALA A 389 0.30 0.22 10.11
CA ALA A 389 0.34 0.89 8.82
C ALA A 389 1.10 0.06 7.77
N LEU A 390 2.23 -0.54 8.14
CA LEU A 390 3.01 -1.42 7.27
C LEU A 390 2.22 -2.69 6.88
N VAL A 391 1.54 -3.30 7.86
CA VAL A 391 0.73 -4.51 7.64
C VAL A 391 -0.45 -4.23 6.71
N TYR A 392 -1.23 -3.17 6.96
CA TYR A 392 -2.42 -2.86 6.18
C TYR A 392 -2.14 -2.10 4.88
N GLY A 393 -1.01 -1.40 4.80
CA GLY A 393 -0.58 -0.63 3.64
C GLY A 393 0.38 -1.38 2.71
N TYR A 394 0.85 -2.58 3.08
CA TYR A 394 1.75 -3.35 2.23
C TYR A 394 1.65 -4.86 2.44
N GLU A 395 1.97 -5.37 3.64
CA GLU A 395 2.27 -6.80 3.80
C GLU A 395 1.06 -7.73 3.63
N ASN A 396 -0.13 -7.31 4.08
CA ASN A 396 -1.33 -8.14 3.92
C ASN A 396 -1.69 -8.38 2.46
N ASP A 397 -1.49 -7.37 1.59
CA ASP A 397 -1.77 -7.52 0.17
C ASP A 397 -0.68 -8.35 -0.52
N ASP A 398 0.59 -8.06 -0.22
CA ASP A 398 1.74 -8.83 -0.72
C ASP A 398 1.64 -10.32 -0.34
N LEU A 399 1.23 -10.65 0.89
CA LEU A 399 1.01 -12.03 1.32
C LEU A 399 -0.14 -12.71 0.56
N LYS A 400 -1.25 -12.01 0.32
CA LYS A 400 -2.39 -12.54 -0.45
C LYS A 400 -2.02 -12.77 -1.91
N GLN A 401 -1.20 -11.89 -2.49
CA GLN A 401 -0.74 -12.03 -3.87
C GLN A 401 0.24 -13.21 -4.01
N ARG A 402 1.19 -13.36 -3.08
CA ARG A 402 2.20 -14.43 -3.13
C ARG A 402 1.65 -15.81 -2.76
N PHE A 403 0.62 -15.88 -1.91
CA PHE A 403 0.07 -17.13 -1.40
C PHE A 403 -1.46 -17.20 -1.58
N SER A 404 -1.95 -16.89 -2.79
CA SER A 404 -3.38 -16.80 -3.11
C SER A 404 -4.18 -18.07 -2.79
N ASP A 405 -3.56 -19.24 -2.94
CA ASP A 405 -4.23 -20.55 -2.80
C ASP A 405 -4.17 -21.08 -1.36
N CYS A 406 -3.40 -20.44 -0.49
CA CYS A 406 -3.20 -20.87 0.89
C CYS A 406 -4.24 -20.24 1.82
N LYS A 407 -5.13 -21.06 2.37
CA LYS A 407 -6.03 -20.63 3.46
C LYS A 407 -5.29 -20.67 4.79
N TRP A 408 -4.87 -19.51 5.29
CA TRP A 408 -4.25 -19.36 6.60
C TRP A 408 -5.20 -18.70 7.59
N ASN A 409 -5.46 -19.40 8.70
CA ASN A 409 -6.32 -18.95 9.78
C ASN A 409 -5.60 -19.13 11.13
N PRO A 410 -4.96 -18.08 11.67
CA PRO A 410 -4.41 -18.11 13.02
C PRO A 410 -5.48 -18.42 14.08
N LEU A 411 -5.06 -18.93 15.23
CA LEU A 411 -5.94 -19.25 16.36
C LEU A 411 -6.70 -18.03 16.86
N LEU A 412 -6.02 -16.88 16.96
CA LEU A 412 -6.61 -15.60 17.37
C LEU A 412 -7.03 -14.79 16.14
N ASN A 413 -7.97 -15.33 15.39
CA ASN A 413 -8.60 -14.65 14.26
C ASN A 413 -10.12 -14.59 14.46
N LEU A 414 -10.77 -13.68 13.75
CA LEU A 414 -12.23 -13.58 13.70
C LEU A 414 -12.83 -14.92 13.20
N PRO A 415 -13.70 -15.59 13.98
CA PRO A 415 -14.34 -16.83 13.56
C PRO A 415 -15.10 -16.67 12.25
N GLU A 416 -15.21 -17.73 11.47
CA GLU A 416 -15.95 -17.71 10.21
C GLU A 416 -17.44 -17.39 10.43
N ASN A 417 -18.05 -16.68 9.48
CA ASN A 417 -19.46 -16.28 9.55
C ASN A 417 -20.39 -17.43 9.13
N ILE A 418 -20.38 -18.53 9.90
CA ILE A 418 -21.13 -19.76 9.59
C ILE A 418 -21.88 -20.22 10.84
N LYS A 419 -23.11 -20.71 10.65
CA LYS A 419 -23.99 -21.23 11.71
C LYS A 419 -23.63 -22.67 12.12
N ILE A 420 -22.39 -22.88 12.55
CA ILE A 420 -21.88 -24.16 13.08
C ILE A 420 -21.55 -23.99 14.57
N LYS A 421 -21.62 -25.08 15.33
CA LYS A 421 -21.27 -25.11 16.76
C LYS A 421 -19.89 -24.47 17.02
N SER A 422 -19.83 -23.59 18.02
CA SER A 422 -18.59 -22.96 18.47
C SER A 422 -17.62 -23.99 19.06
N GLN A 423 -16.33 -23.72 18.88
CA GLN A 423 -15.23 -24.49 19.46
C GLN A 423 -14.57 -23.70 20.59
N LEU A 424 -13.81 -24.39 21.46
CA LEU A 424 -13.09 -23.73 22.57
C LEU A 424 -12.18 -22.59 22.09
N LYS A 425 -11.54 -22.74 20.92
CA LYS A 425 -10.72 -21.67 20.33
C LYS A 425 -11.51 -20.41 19.99
N ASP A 426 -12.77 -20.56 19.57
CA ASP A 426 -13.63 -19.43 19.23
C ASP A 426 -14.01 -18.67 20.51
N ILE A 427 -14.26 -19.38 21.61
CA ILE A 427 -14.50 -18.80 22.93
C ILE A 427 -13.25 -18.05 23.43
N ILE A 428 -12.08 -18.70 23.38
CA ILE A 428 -10.80 -18.08 23.77
C ILE A 428 -10.54 -16.79 22.98
N SER A 429 -10.92 -16.76 21.69
CA SER A 429 -10.76 -15.57 20.85
C SER A 429 -11.56 -14.36 21.38
N VAL A 430 -12.70 -14.57 22.03
CA VAL A 430 -13.47 -13.47 22.64
C VAL A 430 -12.71 -12.83 23.79
N TYR A 431 -12.17 -13.64 24.71
CA TYR A 431 -11.39 -13.12 25.82
C TYR A 431 -10.13 -12.40 25.33
N CYS A 432 -9.42 -12.98 24.35
CA CYS A 432 -8.16 -12.43 23.86
C CYS A 432 -8.33 -11.20 22.96
N LEU A 433 -9.39 -11.13 22.15
CA LEU A 433 -9.60 -10.02 21.20
C LEU A 433 -10.48 -8.90 21.75
N VAL A 434 -11.29 -9.18 22.77
CA VAL A 434 -12.30 -8.23 23.28
C VAL A 434 -12.10 -7.93 24.76
N LEU A 435 -12.33 -8.91 25.64
CA LEU A 435 -12.47 -8.62 27.08
C LEU A 435 -11.14 -8.22 27.74
N ILE A 436 -10.03 -8.92 27.44
CA ILE A 436 -8.70 -8.58 27.97
C ILE A 436 -8.22 -7.23 27.40
N PRO A 437 -8.25 -6.98 26.08
CA PRO A 437 -7.89 -5.67 25.53
C PRO A 437 -8.75 -4.53 26.10
N TRP A 438 -10.07 -4.73 26.24
CA TRP A 438 -10.95 -3.75 26.88
C TRP A 438 -10.48 -3.41 28.30
N LEU A 439 -10.25 -4.42 29.13
CA LEU A 439 -9.83 -4.21 30.51
C LEU A 439 -8.50 -3.45 30.58
N ILE A 440 -7.54 -3.81 29.73
CA ILE A 440 -6.24 -3.11 29.65
C ILE A 440 -6.43 -1.65 29.27
N PHE A 441 -7.18 -1.37 28.19
CA PHE A 441 -7.41 0.01 27.76
C PHE A 441 -8.19 0.82 28.79
N TYR A 442 -9.22 0.22 29.40
CA TYR A 442 -10.00 0.87 30.47
C TYR A 442 -9.10 1.26 31.65
N GLN A 443 -8.29 0.32 32.14
CA GLN A 443 -7.35 0.57 33.23
C GLN A 443 -6.28 1.60 32.87
N ILE A 444 -5.87 1.69 31.60
CA ILE A 444 -5.00 2.77 31.11
C ILE A 444 -5.69 4.13 31.24
N ILE A 445 -6.98 4.24 30.90
CA ILE A 445 -7.76 5.50 31.06
C ILE A 445 -7.89 5.89 32.53
N ILE A 446 -8.19 4.94 33.40
CA ILE A 446 -8.24 5.18 34.85
C ILE A 446 -6.86 5.63 35.36
N PHE A 447 -5.78 4.96 34.92
CA PHE A 447 -4.41 5.28 35.31
C PHE A 447 -3.95 6.67 34.86
N ILE A 448 -4.33 7.12 33.66
CA ILE A 448 -4.03 8.48 33.16
C ILE A 448 -4.64 9.54 34.11
N GLY A 449 -5.79 9.25 34.71
CA GLY A 449 -6.45 10.09 35.69
C GLY A 449 -7.20 11.28 35.09
N THR A 450 -7.80 12.10 35.96
CA THR A 450 -8.67 13.22 35.57
C THR A 450 -7.89 14.36 34.92
N PRO A 451 -8.31 14.84 33.73
CA PRO A 451 -7.71 16.00 33.11
C PRO A 451 -8.02 17.27 33.91
N LEU A 452 -7.09 18.24 33.93
CA LEU A 452 -7.27 19.53 34.64
C LEU A 452 -8.53 20.30 34.19
N ASN A 453 -8.85 20.24 32.89
CA ASN A 453 -10.01 20.90 32.30
C ASN A 453 -11.19 19.92 32.13
N SER A 454 -11.49 19.13 33.15
CA SER A 454 -12.60 18.16 33.10
C SER A 454 -13.97 18.84 33.17
N ILE A 455 -14.94 18.29 32.46
CA ILE A 455 -16.33 18.74 32.46
C ILE A 455 -17.18 17.63 33.10
N SER A 456 -17.86 17.95 34.19
CA SER A 456 -18.76 16.99 34.85
C SER A 456 -19.96 16.69 33.96
N THR A 457 -20.36 15.42 33.88
CA THR A 457 -21.57 14.97 33.17
C THR A 457 -22.81 14.92 34.05
N TYR A 458 -22.68 15.14 35.36
CA TYR A 458 -23.84 15.21 36.26
C TYR A 458 -24.72 16.43 35.97
N LEU A 459 -26.02 16.19 35.90
CA LEU A 459 -27.02 17.25 35.95
C LEU A 459 -27.15 17.78 37.39
N THR A 460 -27.54 19.05 37.53
CA THR A 460 -27.60 19.74 38.81
C THR A 460 -28.46 19.04 39.87
N PHE A 461 -29.55 18.39 39.47
CA PHE A 461 -30.41 17.64 40.41
C PHE A 461 -29.83 16.28 40.81
N GLU A 462 -28.95 15.68 40.00
CA GLU A 462 -28.39 14.35 40.26
C GLU A 462 -27.42 14.36 41.43
N ILE A 463 -26.81 15.50 41.72
CA ILE A 463 -25.84 15.67 42.82
C ILE A 463 -26.52 15.42 44.17
N ASN A 464 -27.82 15.72 44.29
CA ASN A 464 -28.58 15.60 45.52
C ASN A 464 -29.33 14.26 45.67
N LEU A 465 -29.18 13.34 44.71
CA LEU A 465 -29.84 12.03 44.79
C LEU A 465 -29.15 11.14 45.82
N PRO A 466 -29.90 10.51 46.74
CA PRO A 466 -29.31 9.60 47.72
C PRO A 466 -28.73 8.37 47.03
N ILE A 467 -27.61 7.86 47.56
CA ILE A 467 -27.05 6.58 47.13
C ILE A 467 -27.88 5.45 47.71
N ILE A 468 -28.28 4.51 46.85
CA ILE A 468 -29.11 3.36 47.22
C ILE A 468 -28.22 2.13 47.27
N GLU A 469 -27.64 1.85 48.45
CA GLU A 469 -26.58 0.84 48.61
C GLU A 469 -26.94 -0.57 48.12
N TRP A 470 -28.21 -0.99 48.25
CA TRP A 470 -28.59 -2.36 47.86
C TRP A 470 -28.59 -2.59 46.34
N THR A 471 -28.64 -1.54 45.52
CA THR A 471 -28.57 -1.67 44.06
C THR A 471 -27.18 -2.02 43.56
N GLU A 472 -26.17 -1.93 44.44
CA GLU A 472 -24.82 -2.46 44.20
C GLU A 472 -24.82 -3.92 43.75
N LEU A 473 -25.78 -4.72 44.23
CA LEU A 473 -25.94 -6.10 43.79
C LEU A 473 -26.10 -6.20 42.26
N PHE A 474 -26.87 -5.28 41.65
CA PHE A 474 -27.05 -5.23 40.21
C PHE A 474 -25.87 -4.58 39.51
N TYR A 475 -25.17 -3.65 40.16
CA TYR A 475 -23.97 -3.05 39.59
C TYR A 475 -22.87 -4.11 39.41
N LEU A 476 -22.59 -4.89 40.47
CA LEU A 476 -21.66 -6.02 40.44
C LEU A 476 -22.08 -7.13 39.48
N LEU A 477 -23.39 -7.30 39.24
CA LEU A 477 -23.89 -8.30 38.29
C LEU A 477 -23.35 -8.06 36.87
N ALA A 478 -22.98 -6.82 36.51
CA ALA A 478 -22.42 -6.49 35.21
C ALA A 478 -21.20 -7.37 34.85
N TYR A 479 -20.29 -7.61 35.80
CA TYR A 479 -19.06 -8.37 35.54
C TYR A 479 -19.31 -9.83 35.14
N PRO A 480 -19.96 -10.69 35.96
CA PRO A 480 -20.24 -12.07 35.56
C PRO A 480 -21.21 -12.13 34.37
N TYR A 481 -22.12 -11.16 34.24
CA TYR A 481 -23.05 -11.11 33.11
C TYR A 481 -22.34 -10.95 31.76
N VAL A 482 -21.25 -10.19 31.72
CA VAL A 482 -20.42 -10.03 30.51
C VAL A 482 -19.41 -11.17 30.39
N ALA A 483 -18.73 -11.52 31.48
CA ALA A 483 -17.65 -12.49 31.48
C ALA A 483 -18.10 -13.91 31.10
N PHE A 484 -19.34 -14.31 31.43
CA PHE A 484 -19.86 -15.65 31.11
C PHE A 484 -20.57 -15.75 29.76
N LEU A 485 -20.90 -14.63 29.11
CA LEU A 485 -21.55 -14.63 27.78
C LEU A 485 -20.81 -15.52 26.76
N PRO A 486 -19.47 -15.49 26.62
CA PRO A 486 -18.78 -16.29 25.61
C PRO A 486 -19.00 -17.80 25.76
N LEU A 487 -19.22 -18.28 26.98
CA LEU A 487 -19.50 -19.69 27.28
C LEU A 487 -20.91 -20.12 26.85
N VAL A 488 -21.80 -19.15 26.67
CA VAL A 488 -23.21 -19.37 26.30
C VAL A 488 -23.43 -19.28 24.78
N LEU A 489 -22.52 -18.67 24.02
CA LEU A 489 -22.65 -18.54 22.57
C LEU A 489 -22.42 -19.89 21.89
N GLN A 490 -23.48 -20.41 21.27
CA GLN A 490 -23.52 -21.77 20.73
C GLN A 490 -22.88 -21.91 19.34
N THR A 491 -22.79 -20.82 18.57
CA THR A 491 -22.37 -20.84 17.16
C THR A 491 -21.21 -19.89 16.84
N LYS A 492 -20.40 -20.23 15.83
CA LYS A 492 -19.32 -19.36 15.34
C LYS A 492 -19.82 -18.00 14.85
N GLN A 493 -20.98 -17.98 14.18
CA GLN A 493 -21.64 -16.76 13.74
C GLN A 493 -21.99 -15.83 14.92
N GLN A 494 -22.53 -16.37 16.02
CA GLN A 494 -22.81 -15.60 17.24
C GLN A 494 -21.52 -15.02 17.82
N ILE A 495 -20.49 -15.85 18.01
CA ILE A 495 -19.20 -15.42 18.54
C ILE A 495 -18.57 -14.34 17.66
N ARG A 496 -18.52 -14.54 16.34
CA ARG A 496 -18.01 -13.56 15.38
C ARG A 496 -18.75 -12.23 15.50
N SER A 497 -20.08 -12.28 15.54
CA SER A 497 -20.91 -11.08 15.64
C SER A 497 -20.63 -10.33 16.95
N PHE A 498 -20.51 -11.05 18.07
CA PHE A 498 -20.15 -10.46 19.38
C PHE A 498 -18.75 -9.86 19.36
N ILE A 499 -17.75 -10.54 18.78
CA ILE A 499 -16.39 -9.99 18.66
C ILE A 499 -16.40 -8.69 17.89
N LEU A 500 -17.10 -8.62 16.75
CA LEU A 500 -17.19 -7.39 15.97
C LEU A 500 -17.91 -6.26 16.73
N ALA A 501 -18.98 -6.58 17.46
CA ALA A 501 -19.69 -5.60 18.29
C ALA A 501 -18.81 -5.11 19.46
N GLY A 502 -18.11 -6.03 20.14
CA GLY A 502 -17.21 -5.71 21.24
C GLY A 502 -15.99 -4.90 20.81
N LEU A 503 -15.36 -5.24 19.68
CA LEU A 503 -14.27 -4.44 19.11
C LEU A 503 -14.73 -3.02 18.75
N MET A 504 -15.94 -2.87 18.20
CA MET A 504 -16.53 -1.57 17.92
C MET A 504 -16.85 -0.79 19.21
N ASN A 505 -17.37 -1.48 20.24
CA ASN A 505 -17.64 -0.91 21.56
C ASN A 505 -16.37 -0.34 22.21
N ILE A 506 -15.29 -1.11 22.21
CA ILE A 506 -13.99 -0.71 22.74
C ILE A 506 -13.43 0.45 21.92
N SER A 507 -13.39 0.32 20.59
CA SER A 507 -12.76 1.30 19.71
C SER A 507 -13.43 2.66 19.80
N ILE A 508 -14.77 2.71 19.82
CA ILE A 508 -15.51 3.97 19.95
C ILE A 508 -15.49 4.46 21.40
N GLY A 509 -15.78 3.60 22.38
CA GLY A 509 -15.88 4.00 23.78
C GLY A 509 -14.57 4.54 24.36
N ILE A 510 -13.45 3.82 24.17
CA ILE A 510 -12.13 4.27 24.64
C ILE A 510 -11.69 5.53 23.90
N TYR A 511 -11.97 5.62 22.59
CA TYR A 511 -11.67 6.83 21.83
C TYR A 511 -12.43 8.04 22.36
N LEU A 512 -13.72 7.90 22.67
CA LEU A 512 -14.51 8.99 23.27
C LEU A 512 -13.97 9.39 24.65
N GLN A 513 -13.56 8.44 25.49
CA GLN A 513 -12.94 8.70 26.79
C GLN A 513 -11.62 9.48 26.69
N ILE A 514 -10.79 9.20 25.67
CA ILE A 514 -9.53 9.93 25.45
C ILE A 514 -9.81 11.36 24.97
N ILE A 515 -10.73 11.50 24.02
CA ILE A 515 -10.98 12.75 23.29
C ILE A 515 -11.83 13.73 24.06
N LEU A 516 -12.86 13.26 24.76
CA LEU A 516 -13.79 14.13 25.47
C LEU A 516 -13.33 14.28 26.92
N PRO A 517 -13.23 15.50 27.46
CA PRO A 517 -12.82 15.73 28.84
C PRO A 517 -13.96 15.47 29.84
N PHE A 518 -14.86 14.52 29.56
CA PHE A 518 -16.05 14.26 30.36
C PHE A 518 -15.74 13.31 31.51
N VAL A 519 -16.21 13.67 32.70
CA VAL A 519 -15.99 12.90 33.93
C VAL A 519 -17.27 12.81 34.74
N ALA A 520 -17.42 11.71 35.49
CA ALA A 520 -18.41 11.58 36.54
C ALA A 520 -17.70 11.21 37.83
N VAL A 521 -17.53 12.19 38.73
CA VAL A 521 -16.95 11.94 40.06
C VAL A 521 -17.97 11.18 40.91
N PRO A 522 -17.66 9.96 41.39
CA PRO A 522 -18.61 9.19 42.19
C PRO A 522 -19.14 10.00 43.37
N ARG A 523 -20.47 10.02 43.54
CA ARG A 523 -21.09 10.83 44.61
C ARG A 523 -20.69 10.31 45.99
N GLU A 524 -20.39 11.22 46.91
CA GLU A 524 -20.01 10.88 48.28
C GLU A 524 -21.21 10.32 49.08
N PHE A 525 -20.96 9.35 49.95
CA PHE A 525 -21.92 8.82 50.93
C PHE A 525 -21.19 8.14 52.09
N ILE A 526 -21.92 7.88 53.18
CA ILE A 526 -21.44 7.10 54.32
C ILE A 526 -22.08 5.70 54.22
N PRO A 527 -21.28 4.60 54.18
CA PRO A 527 -21.81 3.26 54.01
C PRO A 527 -22.52 2.80 55.30
N THR A 528 -23.77 2.35 55.16
CA THR A 528 -24.59 1.84 56.27
C THR A 528 -24.78 0.32 56.20
N THR A 529 -24.46 -0.29 55.06
CA THR A 529 -24.61 -1.74 54.80
C THR A 529 -23.30 -2.35 54.29
N ILE A 530 -23.24 -3.69 54.28
CA ILE A 530 -22.13 -4.45 53.67
C ILE A 530 -21.99 -4.12 52.19
N LEU A 531 -23.11 -3.95 51.47
CA LEU A 531 -23.10 -3.58 50.06
C LEU A 531 -22.54 -2.16 49.85
N GLY A 532 -22.83 -1.22 50.75
CA GLY A 532 -22.19 0.10 50.73
C GLY A 532 -20.67 0.04 50.93
N GLN A 533 -20.17 -0.87 51.79
CA GLN A 533 -18.74 -1.09 51.95
C GLN A 533 -18.11 -1.70 50.69
N ILE A 534 -18.80 -2.62 50.02
CA ILE A 534 -18.34 -3.22 48.75
C ILE A 534 -18.28 -2.14 47.66
N LEU A 535 -19.32 -1.29 47.53
CA LEU A 535 -19.34 -0.17 46.59
C LEU A 535 -18.17 0.80 46.81
N LEU A 536 -17.83 1.12 48.06
CA LEU A 536 -16.64 1.93 48.34
C LEU A 536 -15.35 1.24 47.90
N HIS A 537 -15.23 -0.07 48.12
CA HIS A 537 -14.04 -0.80 47.69
C HIS A 537 -13.95 -0.93 46.16
N GLU A 538 -15.06 -1.08 45.47
CA GLU A 538 -15.09 -1.10 44.01
C GLU A 538 -14.58 0.22 43.42
N ARG A 539 -14.96 1.35 44.02
CA ARG A 539 -14.48 2.69 43.64
C ARG A 539 -12.96 2.85 43.72
N ASP A 540 -12.26 2.01 44.48
CA ASP A 540 -10.78 2.02 44.53
C ASP A 540 -10.15 1.54 43.20
N PHE A 541 -10.88 0.75 42.42
CA PHE A 541 -10.42 0.15 41.15
C PHE A 541 -11.05 0.78 39.91
N ASP A 542 -11.96 1.74 40.13
CA ASP A 542 -12.61 2.52 39.09
C ASP A 542 -12.19 4.00 39.19
N GLY A 543 -12.55 4.80 38.21
CA GLY A 543 -12.22 6.21 38.24
C GLY A 543 -13.16 7.09 37.41
N PRO A 544 -13.24 8.38 37.74
CA PRO A 544 -14.21 9.31 37.15
C PRO A 544 -14.04 9.52 35.64
N THR A 545 -12.86 9.23 35.09
CA THR A 545 -12.58 9.30 33.64
C THR A 545 -13.10 8.10 32.85
N GLY A 546 -13.41 6.98 33.52
CA GLY A 546 -14.01 5.80 32.90
C GLY A 546 -15.51 5.93 32.64
N ALA A 547 -16.14 7.02 33.08
CA ALA A 547 -17.59 7.13 33.15
C ALA A 547 -18.29 7.34 31.80
N PHE A 548 -17.76 8.19 30.90
CA PHE A 548 -18.43 8.58 29.66
C PHE A 548 -17.77 7.95 28.41
N PRO A 549 -18.49 7.19 27.57
CA PRO A 549 -19.81 6.61 27.81
C PRO A 549 -19.75 5.45 28.82
N SER A 550 -20.86 5.13 29.50
CA SER A 550 -20.86 4.05 30.50
C SER A 550 -20.63 2.68 29.86
N PHE A 551 -19.47 2.08 30.16
CA PHE A 551 -19.15 0.73 29.72
C PHE A 551 -20.03 -0.32 30.39
N HIS A 552 -20.38 -0.17 31.67
CA HIS A 552 -21.34 -1.06 32.35
C HIS A 552 -22.65 -1.18 31.59
N VAL A 553 -23.21 -0.04 31.15
CA VAL A 553 -24.46 -0.02 30.37
C VAL A 553 -24.27 -0.64 28.99
N SER A 554 -23.26 -0.20 28.23
CA SER A 554 -23.05 -0.72 26.87
C SER A 554 -22.79 -2.23 26.86
N TRP A 555 -21.96 -2.74 27.78
CA TRP A 555 -21.68 -4.16 27.91
C TRP A 555 -22.87 -4.95 28.44
N ALA A 556 -23.65 -4.42 29.38
CA ALA A 556 -24.85 -5.08 29.87
C ALA A 556 -25.90 -5.25 28.75
N PHE A 557 -26.15 -4.22 27.94
CA PHE A 557 -27.09 -4.33 26.83
C PHE A 557 -26.56 -5.19 25.68
N LEU A 558 -25.26 -5.10 25.36
CA LEU A 558 -24.63 -6.01 24.39
C LEU A 558 -24.80 -7.46 24.84
N SER A 559 -24.48 -7.76 26.10
CA SER A 559 -24.58 -9.12 26.64
C SER A 559 -26.03 -9.60 26.64
N GLY A 560 -26.97 -8.77 27.12
CA GLY A 560 -28.39 -9.09 27.07
C GLY A 560 -28.89 -9.39 25.67
N TYR A 561 -28.51 -8.58 24.67
CA TYR A 561 -28.83 -8.81 23.26
C TYR A 561 -28.35 -10.18 22.78
N TYR A 562 -27.10 -10.56 23.04
CA TYR A 562 -26.55 -11.83 22.60
C TYR A 562 -27.04 -13.04 23.42
N TYR A 563 -27.36 -12.87 24.71
CA TYR A 563 -28.07 -13.88 25.48
C TYR A 563 -29.42 -14.22 24.85
N THR A 564 -30.15 -13.23 24.33
CA THR A 564 -31.44 -13.50 23.64
C THR A 564 -31.29 -14.35 22.38
N TRP A 565 -30.12 -14.36 21.74
CA TRP A 565 -29.86 -15.23 20.57
C TRP A 565 -29.72 -16.69 20.98
N SER A 566 -29.13 -16.97 22.15
CA SER A 566 -28.98 -18.34 22.67
C SER A 566 -30.23 -18.81 23.42
N PHE A 567 -30.95 -17.88 24.06
CA PHE A 567 -32.10 -18.17 24.91
C PHE A 567 -33.30 -17.23 24.61
N PRO A 568 -33.96 -17.38 23.44
CA PRO A 568 -34.99 -16.44 22.99
C PRO A 568 -36.22 -16.36 23.92
N LYS A 569 -36.55 -17.47 24.59
CA LYS A 569 -37.69 -17.56 25.53
C LYS A 569 -37.53 -16.63 26.74
N TYR A 570 -36.30 -16.35 27.16
CA TYR A 570 -36.00 -15.53 28.33
C TYR A 570 -35.57 -14.10 27.95
N LYS A 571 -35.89 -13.63 26.74
CA LYS A 571 -35.47 -12.30 26.24
C LYS A 571 -35.79 -11.16 27.21
N PHE A 572 -36.97 -11.20 27.83
CA PHE A 572 -37.41 -10.15 28.74
C PHE A 572 -36.57 -10.14 30.02
N VAL A 573 -36.18 -11.31 30.53
CA VAL A 573 -35.31 -11.42 31.69
C VAL A 573 -33.97 -10.74 31.43
N PHE A 574 -33.32 -11.05 30.30
CA PHE A 574 -32.02 -10.46 29.96
C PHE A 574 -32.07 -8.94 29.79
N TYR A 575 -33.11 -8.40 29.15
CA TYR A 575 -33.25 -6.94 29.03
C TYR A 575 -33.62 -6.27 30.35
N ILE A 576 -34.42 -6.90 31.21
CA ILE A 576 -34.70 -6.41 32.56
C ILE A 576 -33.39 -6.36 33.37
N LEU A 577 -32.56 -7.40 33.32
CA LEU A 577 -31.25 -7.41 33.98
C LEU A 577 -30.35 -6.28 33.47
N SER A 578 -30.27 -6.09 32.15
CA SER A 578 -29.50 -4.97 31.56
C SER A 578 -30.03 -3.59 32.02
N MET A 579 -31.36 -3.45 32.18
CA MET A 579 -31.95 -2.22 32.72
C MET A 579 -31.68 -2.03 34.20
N LEU A 580 -31.75 -3.09 35.02
CA LEU A 580 -31.42 -3.02 36.44
C LEU A 580 -29.95 -2.65 36.65
N ILE A 581 -29.03 -3.21 35.85
CA ILE A 581 -27.62 -2.78 35.83
C ILE A 581 -27.52 -1.28 35.48
N SER A 582 -28.26 -0.81 34.47
CA SER A 582 -28.20 0.59 34.04
C SER A 582 -28.74 1.57 35.09
N ILE A 583 -29.84 1.20 35.76
CA ILE A 583 -30.41 1.98 36.87
C ILE A 583 -29.46 1.94 38.09
N SER A 584 -28.80 0.81 38.33
CA SER A 584 -27.81 0.68 39.40
C SER A 584 -26.66 1.66 39.23
N CYS A 585 -26.18 1.90 38.02
CA CYS A 585 -25.13 2.89 37.72
C CYS A 585 -25.44 4.31 38.24
N ILE A 586 -26.72 4.72 38.17
CA ILE A 586 -27.18 6.04 38.65
C ILE A 586 -27.40 6.01 40.16
N THR A 587 -27.99 4.93 40.67
CA THR A 587 -28.40 4.82 42.08
C THR A 587 -27.23 4.51 43.03
N THR A 588 -26.17 3.86 42.57
CA THR A 588 -24.88 3.75 43.29
C THR A 588 -24.05 5.04 43.21
N GLY A 589 -24.49 6.00 42.40
CA GLY A 589 -23.82 7.28 42.24
C GLY A 589 -22.49 7.20 41.47
N MET A 590 -22.29 6.15 40.66
CA MET A 590 -21.07 5.94 39.86
C MET A 590 -21.10 6.66 38.50
N HIS A 591 -22.30 6.80 37.91
CA HIS A 591 -22.48 7.44 36.61
C HIS A 591 -23.59 8.49 36.67
N SER A 592 -23.50 9.49 35.78
CA SER A 592 -24.61 10.39 35.48
C SER A 592 -25.62 9.75 34.52
N ILE A 593 -26.81 10.34 34.42
CA ILE A 593 -27.82 9.99 33.40
C ILE A 593 -27.24 10.16 31.99
N ILE A 594 -26.43 11.19 31.74
CA ILE A 594 -25.82 11.45 30.44
C ILE A 594 -24.90 10.28 30.04
N ASP A 595 -24.09 9.78 30.97
CA ASP A 595 -23.17 8.65 30.72
C ASP A 595 -23.92 7.36 30.40
N VAL A 596 -25.03 7.11 31.12
CA VAL A 596 -25.89 5.94 30.92
C VAL A 596 -26.58 5.99 29.56
N ILE A 597 -27.13 7.15 29.17
CA ILE A 597 -27.72 7.34 27.85
C ILE A 597 -26.66 7.16 26.75
N ALA A 598 -25.46 7.72 26.94
CA ALA A 598 -24.36 7.56 25.99
C ALA A 598 -23.91 6.09 25.86
N GLY A 599 -23.83 5.35 26.96
CA GLY A 599 -23.57 3.90 26.96
C GLY A 599 -24.63 3.10 26.20
N PHE A 600 -25.91 3.46 26.36
CA PHE A 600 -27.00 2.83 25.60
C PHE A 600 -26.95 3.17 24.10
N ILE A 601 -26.66 4.43 23.74
CA ILE A 601 -26.46 4.83 22.34
C ILE A 601 -25.29 4.07 21.72
N LEU A 602 -24.18 3.92 22.45
CA LEU A 602 -23.02 3.15 22.00
C LEU A 602 -23.40 1.69 21.72
N PHE A 603 -24.19 1.06 22.60
CA PHE A 603 -24.75 -0.27 22.36
C PHE A 603 -25.54 -0.33 21.04
N ILE A 604 -26.46 0.62 20.81
CA ILE A 604 -27.27 0.66 19.58
C ILE A 604 -26.38 0.74 18.35
N ILE A 605 -25.36 1.60 18.36
CA ILE A 605 -24.40 1.76 17.27
C ILE A 605 -23.70 0.41 16.97
N CYS A 606 -23.26 -0.31 18.00
CA CYS A 606 -22.55 -1.58 17.86
C CYS A 606 -23.41 -2.70 17.25
N ILE A 607 -24.69 -2.80 17.64
CA ILE A 607 -25.60 -3.82 17.08
C ILE A 607 -26.16 -3.41 15.70
N LYS A 608 -26.25 -2.11 15.40
CA LYS A 608 -26.71 -1.60 14.09
C LYS A 608 -25.58 -1.36 13.10
N ARG A 609 -24.35 -1.81 13.38
CA ARG A 609 -23.15 -1.60 12.55
C ARG A 609 -23.33 -1.93 11.05
N GLU A 610 -24.04 -3.01 10.72
CA GLU A 610 -24.24 -3.43 9.32
C GLU A 610 -25.20 -2.50 8.59
N ILE A 611 -26.28 -2.08 9.27
CA ILE A 611 -27.24 -1.11 8.75
C ILE A 611 -26.56 0.26 8.57
N LEU A 612 -25.77 0.68 9.56
CA LEU A 612 -24.98 1.92 9.50
C LEU A 612 -23.99 1.88 8.33
N TRP A 613 -23.27 0.77 8.16
CA TRP A 613 -22.36 0.57 7.03
C TRP A 613 -23.09 0.66 5.68
N ILE A 614 -24.23 -0.03 5.53
CA ILE A 614 -25.03 0.03 4.30
C ILE A 614 -25.52 1.46 4.04
N TYR A 615 -25.98 2.17 5.06
CA TYR A 615 -26.42 3.56 4.94
C TYR A 615 -25.28 4.48 4.49
N ILE A 616 -24.12 4.40 5.14
CA ILE A 616 -22.92 5.19 4.78
C ILE A 616 -22.47 4.86 3.36
N ARG A 617 -22.39 3.58 3.00
CA ARG A 617 -22.01 3.12 1.66
C ARG A 617 -22.98 3.62 0.60
N ASN A 618 -24.28 3.51 0.84
CA ASN A 618 -25.32 4.01 -0.07
C ASN A 618 -25.30 5.53 -0.19
N TYR A 619 -25.04 6.26 0.91
CA TYR A 619 -24.88 7.71 0.89
C TYR A 619 -23.70 8.11 0.00
N PHE A 620 -22.54 7.48 0.18
CA PHE A 620 -21.37 7.73 -0.68
C PHE A 620 -21.60 7.32 -2.14
N GLU A 621 -22.32 6.23 -2.39
CA GLU A 621 -22.71 5.84 -3.75
C GLU A 621 -23.63 6.88 -4.41
N ASN A 622 -24.63 7.36 -3.68
CA ASN A 622 -25.52 8.43 -4.15
C ASN A 622 -24.75 9.72 -4.40
N LEU A 623 -23.87 10.10 -3.47
CA LEU A 623 -23.02 11.29 -3.60
C LEU A 623 -22.09 11.17 -4.83
N ALA A 624 -21.44 10.03 -5.04
CA ALA A 624 -20.57 9.79 -6.19
C ALA A 624 -21.32 9.88 -7.53
N ASN A 625 -22.61 9.55 -7.55
CA ASN A 625 -23.46 9.65 -8.74
C ASN A 625 -24.21 10.99 -8.86
N SER A 626 -24.08 11.90 -7.88
CA SER A 626 -24.80 13.17 -7.81
C SER A 626 -24.23 14.28 -8.69
N TRP A 627 -23.25 14.00 -9.55
CA TRP A 627 -22.62 15.02 -10.40
C TRP A 627 -23.69 15.77 -11.20
N THR A 628 -23.75 17.08 -11.00
CA THR A 628 -24.61 18.03 -11.72
C THR A 628 -23.85 19.32 -11.96
N ALA A 629 -24.24 20.07 -12.98
CA ALA A 629 -23.62 21.34 -13.29
C ALA A 629 -24.67 22.39 -13.67
N TYR A 630 -24.48 23.61 -13.17
CA TYR A 630 -25.26 24.79 -13.53
C TYR A 630 -24.45 25.66 -14.50
N ARG A 631 -25.11 26.30 -15.46
CA ARG A 631 -24.45 27.19 -16.42
C ARG A 631 -24.94 28.62 -16.27
N ILE A 632 -23.99 29.56 -16.19
CA ILE A 632 -24.23 31.00 -16.22
C ILE A 632 -23.42 31.57 -17.37
N GLY A 633 -24.07 31.82 -18.52
CA GLY A 633 -23.37 32.16 -19.76
C GLY A 633 -22.36 31.07 -20.14
N LYS A 634 -21.09 31.47 -20.34
CA LYS A 634 -19.98 30.56 -20.69
C LYS A 634 -19.41 29.80 -19.48
N LEU A 635 -19.75 30.20 -18.26
CA LEU A 635 -19.25 29.58 -17.04
C LEU A 635 -20.11 28.37 -16.68
N ARG A 636 -19.47 27.23 -16.41
CA ARG A 636 -20.08 26.05 -15.83
C ARG A 636 -19.62 25.90 -14.38
N ILE A 637 -20.58 25.82 -13.48
CA ILE A 637 -20.38 25.60 -12.05
C ILE A 637 -20.80 24.16 -11.74
N ILE A 638 -19.87 23.33 -11.30
CA ILE A 638 -20.16 21.94 -10.96
C ILE A 638 -20.53 21.89 -9.48
N ASN A 639 -21.54 21.12 -9.10
CA ASN A 639 -22.07 21.06 -7.73
C ASN A 639 -20.99 20.82 -6.65
N HIS A 640 -19.91 20.10 -6.98
CA HIS A 640 -18.81 19.88 -6.04
C HIS A 640 -18.03 21.16 -5.65
N SER A 641 -18.16 22.26 -6.39
CA SER A 641 -17.54 23.55 -6.04
C SER A 641 -18.05 24.07 -4.70
N PHE A 642 -19.29 23.75 -4.32
CA PHE A 642 -19.88 24.12 -3.05
C PHE A 642 -19.11 23.54 -1.86
N TYR A 643 -18.72 22.27 -1.92
CA TYR A 643 -17.96 21.63 -0.82
C TYR A 643 -16.56 22.23 -0.65
N ILE A 644 -15.95 22.66 -1.75
CA ILE A 644 -14.64 23.33 -1.71
C ILE A 644 -14.77 24.73 -1.12
N PHE A 645 -15.82 25.47 -1.51
CA PHE A 645 -16.15 26.75 -0.91
C PHE A 645 -16.35 26.59 0.60
N LEU A 646 -17.23 25.67 1.02
CA LEU A 646 -17.51 25.44 2.44
C LEU A 646 -16.24 25.05 3.21
N SER A 647 -15.47 24.09 2.68
CA SER A 647 -14.23 23.62 3.28
C SER A 647 -13.19 24.72 3.44
N THR A 648 -13.01 25.56 2.42
CA THR A 648 -11.96 26.57 2.42
C THR A 648 -12.37 27.79 3.24
N SER A 649 -13.62 28.25 3.11
CA SER A 649 -14.15 29.37 3.89
C SER A 649 -14.14 29.06 5.38
N THR A 650 -14.63 27.88 5.79
CA THR A 650 -14.60 27.48 7.21
C THR A 650 -13.17 27.30 7.72
N GLY A 651 -12.31 26.68 6.92
CA GLY A 651 -10.90 26.49 7.25
C GLY A 651 -10.16 27.82 7.47
N VAL A 652 -10.24 28.74 6.51
CA VAL A 652 -9.59 30.06 6.62
C VAL A 652 -10.17 30.85 7.79
N PHE A 653 -11.47 30.78 8.04
CA PHE A 653 -12.09 31.46 9.17
C PHE A 653 -11.53 30.96 10.52
N ILE A 654 -11.42 29.64 10.70
CA ILE A 654 -10.85 29.06 11.93
C ILE A 654 -9.34 29.38 12.03
N LEU A 655 -8.60 29.32 10.92
CA LEU A 655 -7.17 29.69 10.89
C LEU A 655 -6.96 31.15 11.32
N CYS A 656 -7.74 32.09 10.76
CA CYS A 656 -7.72 33.49 11.17
C CYS A 656 -8.09 33.64 12.64
N SER A 657 -9.09 32.88 13.12
CA SER A 657 -9.53 32.92 14.52
C SER A 657 -8.50 32.36 15.51
N LEU A 658 -7.61 31.47 15.08
CA LEU A 658 -6.51 30.93 15.91
C LEU A 658 -5.26 31.81 15.88
N VAL A 659 -4.90 32.34 14.71
CA VAL A 659 -3.68 33.15 14.53
C VAL A 659 -3.90 34.63 14.85
N GLY A 660 -5.12 35.12 14.70
CA GLY A 660 -5.49 36.53 14.93
C GLY A 660 -5.06 37.49 13.83
N HIS A 661 -4.63 37.00 12.65
CA HIS A 661 -4.12 37.85 11.57
C HIS A 661 -4.47 37.35 10.16
N THR A 662 -5.43 38.04 9.53
CA THR A 662 -5.99 37.65 8.23
C THR A 662 -4.95 37.59 7.11
N TYR A 663 -4.10 38.61 6.97
CA TYR A 663 -3.16 38.69 5.83
C TYR A 663 -2.14 37.56 5.83
N THR A 664 -1.72 37.12 7.02
CA THR A 664 -0.80 35.98 7.18
C THR A 664 -1.44 34.70 6.62
N ILE A 665 -2.69 34.41 7.00
CA ILE A 665 -3.40 33.21 6.57
C ILE A 665 -3.73 33.27 5.07
N ILE A 666 -4.15 34.42 4.55
CA ILE A 666 -4.43 34.57 3.12
C ILE A 666 -3.16 34.38 2.27
N LEU A 667 -2.02 34.94 2.68
CA LEU A 667 -0.75 34.75 1.99
C LEU A 667 -0.31 33.29 2.01
N ALA A 668 -0.29 32.66 3.19
CA ALA A 668 0.11 31.25 3.33
C ALA A 668 -0.82 30.32 2.54
N SER A 669 -2.15 30.55 2.61
CA SER A 669 -3.14 29.74 1.87
C SER A 669 -3.04 29.95 0.36
N SER A 670 -2.74 31.17 -0.11
CA SER A 670 -2.56 31.44 -1.54
C SER A 670 -1.38 30.66 -2.10
N LEU A 671 -0.24 30.68 -1.39
CA LEU A 671 0.96 29.92 -1.79
C LEU A 671 0.73 28.41 -1.68
N SER A 672 -0.09 27.95 -0.73
CA SER A 672 -0.57 26.58 -0.63
C SER A 672 -1.32 26.16 -1.91
N ILE A 673 -2.31 26.93 -2.37
CA ILE A 673 -3.07 26.62 -3.59
C ILE A 673 -2.17 26.68 -4.84
N LEU A 674 -1.28 27.67 -4.93
CA LEU A 674 -0.32 27.78 -6.03
C LEU A 674 0.61 26.57 -6.08
N GLY A 675 1.18 26.17 -4.94
CA GLY A 675 2.02 24.97 -4.84
C GLY A 675 1.27 23.70 -5.26
N SER A 676 0.00 23.59 -4.86
CA SER A 676 -0.87 22.47 -5.27
C SER A 676 -1.07 22.41 -6.78
N ALA A 677 -1.30 23.55 -7.43
CA ALA A 677 -1.43 23.63 -8.88
C ALA A 677 -0.11 23.29 -9.60
N ILE A 678 1.02 23.87 -9.17
CA ILE A 678 2.34 23.63 -9.79
C ILE A 678 2.72 22.15 -9.70
N TRP A 679 2.62 21.55 -8.51
CA TRP A 679 2.96 20.15 -8.28
C TRP A 679 2.19 19.20 -9.18
N ALA A 680 0.87 19.40 -9.29
CA ALA A 680 0.02 18.55 -10.10
C ALA A 680 0.33 18.63 -11.60
N GLN A 681 0.84 19.77 -12.09
CA GLN A 681 1.28 19.90 -13.48
C GLN A 681 2.55 19.07 -13.78
N PHE A 682 3.38 18.81 -12.78
CA PHE A 682 4.59 18.01 -12.94
C PHE A 682 4.34 16.51 -12.78
N ILE A 683 3.54 16.11 -11.78
CA ILE A 683 3.38 14.70 -11.41
C ILE A 683 2.08 14.08 -11.94
N GLU A 684 0.97 14.81 -11.88
CA GLU A 684 -0.39 14.28 -12.11
C GLU A 684 -0.92 14.63 -13.51
N LYS A 685 -0.07 15.20 -14.37
CA LYS A 685 -0.46 15.62 -15.72
C LYS A 685 -0.83 14.40 -16.57
N SER A 686 -2.06 14.39 -17.06
CA SER A 686 -2.54 13.44 -18.05
C SER A 686 -3.24 14.17 -19.19
N SER A 687 -3.42 13.51 -20.33
CA SER A 687 -4.09 14.08 -21.51
C SER A 687 -5.56 14.45 -21.28
N GLY A 688 -6.17 14.02 -20.18
CA GLY A 688 -7.55 14.33 -19.81
C GLY A 688 -7.71 15.35 -18.68
N LEU A 689 -6.62 15.91 -18.14
CA LEU A 689 -6.65 16.83 -16.99
C LEU A 689 -6.03 18.18 -17.35
N SER A 690 -6.87 19.20 -17.47
CA SER A 690 -6.42 20.57 -17.79
C SER A 690 -5.98 21.34 -16.53
N ARG A 691 -6.72 21.22 -15.41
CA ARG A 691 -6.39 21.86 -14.11
C ARG A 691 -6.39 20.89 -12.92
N PRO A 692 -5.40 20.00 -12.79
CA PRO A 692 -5.21 19.17 -11.60
C PRO A 692 -4.61 19.96 -10.42
N PHE A 693 -4.82 19.47 -9.19
CA PHE A 693 -4.34 20.05 -7.94
C PHE A 693 -3.86 18.92 -7.02
N GLY A 694 -2.61 19.01 -6.57
CA GLY A 694 -1.93 17.94 -5.85
C GLY A 694 -1.80 18.24 -4.36
N TYR A 695 -1.94 17.22 -3.52
CA TYR A 695 -1.89 17.36 -2.07
C TYR A 695 -0.50 17.77 -1.54
N PHE A 696 0.56 17.11 -2.02
CA PHE A 696 1.92 17.39 -1.53
C PHE A 696 2.42 18.77 -1.93
N GLY A 697 2.05 19.24 -3.12
CA GLY A 697 2.27 20.63 -3.53
C GLY A 697 1.57 21.64 -2.64
N CYS A 698 0.38 21.30 -2.15
CA CYS A 698 -0.35 22.12 -1.20
C CYS A 698 0.46 22.31 0.09
N ILE A 699 1.00 21.21 0.64
CA ILE A 699 1.80 21.25 1.86
C ILE A 699 3.11 22.00 1.67
N ALA A 700 3.86 21.72 0.60
CA ALA A 700 5.10 22.42 0.30
C ALA A 700 4.88 23.93 0.14
N GLY A 701 3.85 24.32 -0.64
CA GLY A 701 3.46 25.71 -0.82
C GLY A 701 2.99 26.38 0.47
N GLY A 702 2.25 25.66 1.31
CA GLY A 702 1.78 26.14 2.60
C GLY A 702 2.90 26.35 3.62
N ILE A 703 3.91 25.47 3.65
CA ILE A 703 5.11 25.64 4.51
C ILE A 703 5.90 26.87 4.05
N ILE A 704 6.21 26.97 2.75
CA ILE A 704 6.91 28.13 2.18
C ILE A 704 6.13 29.41 2.46
N GLY A 705 4.82 29.39 2.26
CA GLY A 705 3.95 30.53 2.53
C GLY A 705 3.89 30.89 4.01
N SER A 706 3.92 29.90 4.91
CA SER A 706 4.01 30.15 6.36
C SER A 706 5.34 30.77 6.75
N MET A 707 6.46 30.35 6.15
CA MET A 707 7.78 30.95 6.37
C MET A 707 7.81 32.41 5.90
N ILE A 708 7.32 32.68 4.70
CA ILE A 708 7.27 34.04 4.14
C ILE A 708 6.34 34.94 4.97
N ALA A 709 5.15 34.44 5.32
CA ALA A 709 4.19 35.20 6.12
C ALA A 709 4.71 35.45 7.55
N SER A 710 5.41 34.47 8.13
CA SER A 710 6.09 34.62 9.43
C SER A 710 7.14 35.73 9.37
N TRP A 711 7.95 35.75 8.32
CA TRP A 711 8.98 36.77 8.12
C TRP A 711 8.39 38.18 7.88
N LEU A 712 7.38 38.30 7.00
CA LEU A 712 6.77 39.58 6.63
C LEU A 712 5.96 40.23 7.76
N PHE A 713 5.19 39.42 8.49
CA PHE A 713 4.24 39.92 9.49
C PHE A 713 4.73 39.71 10.92
N THR A 714 5.98 39.24 11.10
CA THR A 714 6.59 38.97 12.41
C THR A 714 5.79 38.04 13.33
N ILE A 715 4.96 37.17 12.73
CA ILE A 715 4.19 36.16 13.46
C ILE A 715 5.06 34.92 13.64
N PRO A 716 5.15 34.31 14.82
CA PRO A 716 5.91 33.08 15.01
C PRO A 716 5.44 31.99 14.06
N ILE A 717 6.36 31.41 13.28
CA ILE A 717 6.06 30.35 12.31
C ILE A 717 5.30 29.19 12.95
N ILE A 718 5.64 28.87 14.20
CA ILE A 718 5.01 27.77 14.92
C ILE A 718 3.52 28.01 15.18
N SER A 719 3.10 29.25 15.43
CA SER A 719 1.68 29.61 15.60
C SER A 719 0.91 29.32 14.32
N ILE A 720 1.49 29.68 13.17
CA ILE A 720 0.89 29.46 11.85
C ILE A 720 0.80 27.95 11.57
N LEU A 721 1.92 27.22 11.67
CA LEU A 721 1.97 25.79 11.38
C LEU A 721 1.06 24.98 12.32
N SER A 722 0.95 25.37 13.59
CA SER A 722 0.10 24.68 14.57
C SER A 722 -1.37 24.93 14.32
N ALA A 723 -1.74 26.17 13.92
CA ALA A 723 -3.09 26.45 13.46
C ALA A 723 -3.43 25.61 12.22
N TYR A 724 -2.52 25.49 11.25
CA TYR A 724 -2.68 24.58 10.12
C TYR A 724 -2.79 23.11 10.54
N ALA A 725 -2.00 22.63 11.50
CA ALA A 725 -2.08 21.25 11.99
C ALA A 725 -3.45 20.94 12.63
N LEU A 726 -4.02 21.90 13.37
CA LEU A 726 -5.35 21.78 13.99
C LEU A 726 -6.49 21.85 12.97
N VAL A 727 -6.36 22.69 11.92
CA VAL A 727 -7.46 22.96 10.99
C VAL A 727 -7.41 22.09 9.73
N SER A 728 -6.22 21.67 9.30
CA SER A 728 -6.02 20.88 8.07
C SER A 728 -6.82 19.58 8.02
N PRO A 729 -6.98 18.79 9.10
CA PRO A 729 -7.79 17.59 9.05
C PRO A 729 -9.25 17.87 8.66
N TRP A 730 -9.82 18.97 9.16
CA TRP A 730 -11.19 19.40 8.84
C TRP A 730 -11.32 19.86 7.38
N ILE A 731 -10.37 20.69 6.91
CA ILE A 731 -10.30 21.12 5.51
C ILE A 731 -10.16 19.90 4.58
N GLN A 732 -9.27 18.97 4.91
CA GLN A 732 -9.07 17.77 4.10
C GLN A 732 -10.31 16.89 4.10
N GLY A 733 -10.93 16.65 5.26
CA GLY A 733 -12.14 15.85 5.39
C GLY A 733 -13.29 16.40 4.53
N LEU A 734 -13.59 17.69 4.65
CA LEU A 734 -14.63 18.33 3.84
C LEU A 734 -14.27 18.36 2.35
N GLY A 735 -13.01 18.62 2.00
CA GLY A 735 -12.51 18.60 0.63
C GLY A 735 -12.63 17.22 -0.06
N ARG A 736 -12.70 16.11 0.68
CA ARG A 736 -12.90 14.76 0.10
C ARG A 736 -14.30 14.56 -0.48
N LEU A 737 -15.30 15.32 -0.06
CA LEU A 737 -16.64 15.29 -0.66
C LEU A 737 -16.60 15.68 -2.15
N ARG A 738 -15.76 16.65 -2.51
CA ARG A 738 -15.48 16.97 -3.91
C ARG A 738 -14.89 15.77 -4.65
N CYS A 739 -13.91 15.10 -4.04
CA CYS A 739 -13.23 13.97 -4.68
C CYS A 739 -14.20 12.83 -5.02
N ILE A 740 -15.17 12.58 -4.14
CA ILE A 740 -16.22 11.56 -4.34
C ILE A 740 -17.09 11.89 -5.55
N ILE A 741 -17.60 13.12 -5.65
CA ILE A 741 -18.46 13.54 -6.78
C ILE A 741 -17.66 13.61 -8.09
N GLN A 742 -16.44 14.15 -8.04
CA GLN A 742 -15.59 14.28 -9.23
C GLN A 742 -15.01 12.94 -9.70
N GLY A 743 -14.90 11.95 -8.81
CA GLY A 743 -14.30 10.65 -9.08
C GLY A 743 -12.77 10.65 -9.06
N CYS A 744 -12.12 11.60 -8.38
CA CYS A 744 -10.66 11.56 -8.17
C CYS A 744 -10.31 10.92 -6.82
N CYS A 745 -9.06 10.47 -6.67
CA CYS A 745 -8.57 9.74 -5.50
C CYS A 745 -9.39 8.48 -5.18
N HIS A 746 -9.98 7.86 -6.19
CA HIS A 746 -10.83 6.68 -6.07
C HIS A 746 -10.05 5.41 -5.73
N GLY A 747 -10.75 4.41 -5.19
CA GLY A 747 -10.17 3.14 -4.81
C GLY A 747 -10.06 2.15 -5.95
N ARG A 748 -9.27 1.10 -5.75
CA ARG A 748 -9.21 -0.06 -6.65
C ARG A 748 -10.48 -0.90 -6.57
N SER A 749 -10.65 -1.79 -7.54
CA SER A 749 -11.78 -2.73 -7.61
C SER A 749 -11.87 -3.60 -6.35
N THR A 750 -13.09 -3.88 -5.92
CA THR A 750 -13.40 -4.63 -4.71
C THR A 750 -14.75 -5.36 -4.82
N ASN A 751 -15.21 -5.97 -3.74
CA ASN A 751 -16.48 -6.70 -3.71
C ASN A 751 -17.68 -5.77 -3.42
N LYS A 752 -18.89 -6.28 -3.68
CA LYS A 752 -20.16 -5.58 -3.45
C LYS A 752 -20.41 -5.18 -1.98
N PHE A 753 -19.87 -5.94 -1.03
CA PHE A 753 -20.10 -5.69 0.40
C PHE A 753 -19.36 -4.43 0.89
N ILE A 754 -18.20 -4.15 0.32
CA ILE A 754 -17.33 -3.03 0.73
C ILE A 754 -17.46 -1.84 -0.24
N GLY A 755 -17.58 -2.10 -1.54
CA GLY A 755 -17.46 -1.08 -2.57
C GLY A 755 -18.75 -0.31 -2.89
N ILE A 756 -18.56 0.84 -3.55
CA ILE A 756 -19.62 1.62 -4.19
C ILE A 756 -19.55 1.48 -5.71
N LEU A 757 -20.68 1.68 -6.38
CA LEU A 757 -20.78 1.61 -7.83
C LEU A 757 -21.01 3.01 -8.43
N ILE A 758 -20.11 3.43 -9.32
CA ILE A 758 -20.22 4.71 -10.01
C ILE A 758 -20.69 4.46 -11.46
N LYS A 759 -21.80 5.12 -11.82
CA LYS A 759 -22.46 5.01 -13.13
C LYS A 759 -22.39 6.31 -13.93
N ASN A 760 -22.25 7.44 -13.24
CA ASN A 760 -22.30 8.76 -13.88
C ASN A 760 -21.11 8.92 -14.86
N PRO A 761 -21.37 9.15 -16.16
CA PRO A 761 -20.31 9.20 -17.17
C PRO A 761 -19.37 10.41 -17.01
N GLN A 762 -19.79 11.46 -16.30
CA GLN A 762 -18.97 12.65 -16.05
C GLN A 762 -17.97 12.46 -14.90
N SER A 763 -18.12 11.41 -14.09
CA SER A 763 -17.15 11.05 -13.06
C SER A 763 -15.87 10.54 -13.70
N ARG A 764 -14.71 10.96 -13.18
CA ARG A 764 -13.38 10.52 -13.64
C ARG A 764 -13.18 9.01 -13.53
N VAL A 765 -13.89 8.35 -12.61
CA VAL A 765 -13.91 6.88 -12.51
C VAL A 765 -14.42 6.24 -13.80
N CYS A 766 -15.44 6.82 -14.42
CA CYS A 766 -16.02 6.34 -15.66
C CYS A 766 -15.25 6.82 -16.89
N SER A 767 -14.88 8.10 -16.93
CA SER A 767 -14.30 8.74 -18.11
C SER A 767 -12.79 8.52 -18.29
N ILE A 768 -12.04 8.37 -17.19
CA ILE A 768 -10.57 8.25 -17.23
C ILE A 768 -10.14 6.82 -16.87
N SER A 769 -10.66 6.26 -15.77
CA SER A 769 -10.23 4.94 -15.27
C SER A 769 -11.01 3.76 -15.86
N HIS A 770 -12.08 4.02 -16.61
CA HIS A 770 -12.92 3.02 -17.25
C HIS A 770 -13.53 1.96 -16.29
N LEU A 771 -13.70 2.31 -15.01
CA LEU A 771 -14.24 1.41 -13.96
C LEU A 771 -15.77 1.54 -13.80
N LYS A 772 -16.48 1.88 -14.88
CA LYS A 772 -17.94 1.99 -14.86
C LYS A 772 -18.55 0.64 -14.47
N ASN A 773 -19.57 0.66 -13.60
CA ASN A 773 -20.25 -0.54 -13.08
C ASN A 773 -19.35 -1.53 -12.32
N THR A 774 -18.15 -1.12 -11.91
CA THR A 774 -17.28 -1.93 -11.05
C THR A 774 -17.39 -1.43 -9.61
N TYR A 775 -17.47 -2.34 -8.64
CA TYR A 775 -17.43 -1.97 -7.23
C TYR A 775 -16.01 -1.53 -6.88
N ILE A 776 -15.86 -0.33 -6.33
CA ILE A 776 -14.56 0.25 -5.95
C ILE A 776 -14.53 0.65 -4.47
N HIS A 777 -13.35 0.62 -3.87
CA HIS A 777 -13.15 1.13 -2.51
C HIS A 777 -13.45 2.65 -2.44
N ILE A 778 -14.02 3.09 -1.30
CA ILE A 778 -14.32 4.50 -1.03
C ILE A 778 -13.11 5.16 -0.34
N THR A 779 -11.95 5.15 -0.98
CA THR A 779 -10.71 5.73 -0.41
C THR A 779 -10.85 7.19 0.06
N PRO A 780 -11.63 8.08 -0.60
CA PRO A 780 -11.87 9.40 -0.03
C PRO A 780 -12.62 9.35 1.31
N GLY A 781 -13.55 8.41 1.48
CA GLY A 781 -14.28 8.17 2.73
C GLY A 781 -13.38 7.63 3.84
N TYR A 782 -12.43 6.75 3.52
CA TYR A 782 -11.40 6.31 4.47
C TYR A 782 -10.55 7.51 4.94
N SER A 783 -10.18 8.39 4.01
CA SER A 783 -9.48 9.64 4.31
C SER A 783 -10.28 10.55 5.23
N MET A 784 -11.61 10.67 5.02
CA MET A 784 -12.48 11.49 5.87
C MET A 784 -12.50 10.98 7.32
N ILE A 785 -12.64 9.66 7.50
CA ILE A 785 -12.66 9.04 8.82
C ILE A 785 -11.32 9.25 9.53
N ALA A 786 -10.20 9.02 8.84
CA ALA A 786 -8.88 9.23 9.42
C ALA A 786 -8.65 10.70 9.83
N ASN A 787 -9.04 11.65 8.98
CA ASN A 787 -8.92 13.08 9.29
C ASN A 787 -9.82 13.49 10.47
N LEU A 788 -11.03 12.93 10.59
CA LEU A 788 -11.90 13.18 11.75
C LEU A 788 -11.23 12.70 13.04
N ILE A 789 -10.67 11.49 13.03
CA ILE A 789 -9.99 10.89 14.20
C ILE A 789 -8.75 11.72 14.57
N ILE A 790 -7.90 12.04 13.60
CA ILE A 790 -6.69 12.83 13.83
C ILE A 790 -7.04 14.25 14.30
N GLY A 791 -8.00 14.91 13.66
CA GLY A 791 -8.42 16.26 14.00
C GLY A 791 -8.93 16.37 15.43
N LEU A 792 -9.86 15.51 15.83
CA LEU A 792 -10.36 15.47 17.21
C LEU A 792 -9.24 15.21 18.22
N PHE A 793 -8.31 14.29 17.92
CA PHE A 793 -7.16 14.02 18.78
C PHE A 793 -6.24 15.23 18.95
N LEU A 794 -5.87 15.90 17.86
CA LEU A 794 -5.03 17.10 17.94
C LEU A 794 -5.71 18.24 18.68
N TRP A 795 -7.02 18.43 18.50
CA TRP A 795 -7.80 19.42 19.25
C TRP A 795 -7.86 19.09 20.74
N ARG A 796 -7.99 17.81 21.10
CA ARG A 796 -7.92 17.37 22.50
C ARG A 796 -6.55 17.67 23.12
N LEU A 797 -5.46 17.38 22.40
CA LEU A 797 -4.11 17.69 22.87
C LEU A 797 -3.91 19.20 23.06
N TRP A 798 -4.37 20.02 22.10
CA TRP A 798 -4.34 21.47 22.21
C TRP A 798 -5.16 21.98 23.40
N TYR A 799 -6.38 21.47 23.61
CA TYR A 799 -7.22 21.83 24.77
C TYR A 799 -6.59 21.42 26.12
N SER A 800 -5.70 20.43 26.09
CA SER A 800 -4.93 19.97 27.25
C SER A 800 -3.60 20.71 27.40
N ASN A 801 -3.41 21.82 26.68
CA ASN A 801 -2.19 22.65 26.67
C ASN A 801 -0.92 21.88 26.29
N VAL A 802 -1.05 20.85 25.46
CA VAL A 802 0.11 20.17 24.89
C VAL A 802 0.83 21.11 23.92
N SER A 803 2.16 20.99 23.92
CA SER A 803 3.04 21.77 23.07
C SER A 803 2.63 21.85 21.59
N LEU A 804 2.69 23.07 21.04
CA LEU A 804 2.36 23.37 19.65
C LEU A 804 3.25 22.64 18.64
N CYS A 805 4.57 22.52 18.86
CA CYS A 805 5.42 21.73 17.96
C CYS A 805 5.09 20.24 18.03
N LEU A 806 4.66 19.71 19.19
CA LEU A 806 4.23 18.32 19.29
C LEU A 806 2.92 18.09 18.52
N ILE A 807 1.99 19.05 18.53
CA ILE A 807 0.77 19.01 17.70
C ILE A 807 1.12 18.99 16.20
N VAL A 808 2.04 19.85 15.75
CA VAL A 808 2.50 19.85 14.34
C VAL A 808 3.17 18.53 13.99
N SER A 809 4.04 18.02 14.86
CA SER A 809 4.71 16.73 14.70
C SER A 809 3.71 15.58 14.53
N LEU A 810 2.76 15.46 15.47
CA LEU A 810 1.76 14.40 15.47
C LEU A 810 0.84 14.48 14.25
N TYR A 811 0.52 15.69 13.78
CA TYR A 811 -0.20 15.85 12.51
C TYR A 811 0.56 15.17 11.35
N PHE A 812 1.84 15.46 11.17
CA PHE A 812 2.65 14.85 10.10
C PHE A 812 2.78 13.33 10.27
N ILE A 813 3.03 12.85 11.49
CA ILE A 813 3.18 11.42 11.76
C ILE A 813 1.87 10.68 11.48
N LEU A 814 0.76 11.10 12.09
CA LEU A 814 -0.51 10.39 11.99
C LEU A 814 -1.10 10.46 10.58
N ILE A 815 -0.99 11.61 9.90
CA ILE A 815 -1.40 11.71 8.49
C ILE A 815 -0.50 10.85 7.60
N GLY A 816 0.82 10.83 7.83
CA GLY A 816 1.74 9.96 7.09
C GLY A 816 1.34 8.48 7.24
N LEU A 817 1.14 8.00 8.46
CA LEU A 817 0.71 6.63 8.72
C LEU A 817 -0.65 6.30 8.07
N SER A 818 -1.63 7.20 8.20
CA SER A 818 -2.94 7.01 7.57
C SER A 818 -2.87 6.98 6.04
N ARG A 819 -2.09 7.89 5.45
CA ARG A 819 -1.90 8.00 3.99
C ARG A 819 -1.20 6.78 3.42
N PHE A 820 -0.21 6.25 4.13
CA PHE A 820 0.48 5.02 3.73
C PHE A 820 -0.50 3.85 3.54
N VAL A 821 -1.48 3.72 4.45
CA VAL A 821 -2.54 2.70 4.37
C VAL A 821 -3.55 3.03 3.27
N GLU A 822 -4.05 4.28 3.20
CA GLU A 822 -5.02 4.71 2.19
C GLU A 822 -4.52 4.41 0.76
N GLU A 823 -3.24 4.66 0.52
CA GLU A 823 -2.61 4.55 -0.80
C GLU A 823 -2.61 3.11 -1.33
N GLU A 824 -2.57 2.11 -0.46
CA GLU A 824 -2.66 0.70 -0.85
C GLU A 824 -3.99 0.39 -1.54
N TYR A 825 -5.08 0.96 -1.01
CA TYR A 825 -6.43 0.76 -1.55
C TYR A 825 -6.76 1.67 -2.75
N ARG A 826 -5.88 2.59 -3.14
CA ARG A 826 -6.10 3.48 -4.31
C ARG A 826 -5.96 2.75 -5.63
N GLY A 827 -6.84 3.10 -6.58
CA GLY A 827 -6.91 2.53 -7.93
C GLY A 827 -6.41 3.46 -9.05
N GLU A 828 -5.70 4.54 -8.73
CA GLU A 828 -5.21 5.51 -9.73
C GLU A 828 -3.99 4.96 -10.48
N ILE A 829 -4.20 4.60 -11.75
CA ILE A 829 -3.21 3.99 -12.67
C ILE A 829 -1.97 4.88 -12.89
N GLN A 830 -2.11 6.18 -12.69
CA GLN A 830 -1.08 7.19 -12.96
C GLN A 830 0.05 7.21 -11.92
N THR A 831 -0.13 6.54 -10.77
CA THR A 831 0.80 6.63 -9.64
C THR A 831 2.02 5.73 -9.86
N PRO A 832 3.24 6.28 -10.00
CA PRO A 832 4.44 5.47 -10.18
C PRO A 832 4.72 4.57 -8.98
N ILE A 833 5.17 3.34 -9.24
CA ILE A 833 5.60 2.39 -8.22
C ILE A 833 7.13 2.30 -8.25
N TYR A 834 7.77 2.51 -7.11
CA TYR A 834 9.21 2.41 -6.89
C TYR A 834 9.50 1.44 -5.76
N TYR A 835 10.33 0.42 -6.01
CA TYR A 835 10.67 -0.62 -5.03
C TYR A 835 9.43 -1.22 -4.34
N LYS A 836 8.41 -1.58 -5.14
CA LYS A 836 7.12 -2.15 -4.71
C LYS A 836 6.17 -1.22 -3.95
N LEU A 837 6.59 0.01 -3.61
CA LEU A 837 5.71 1.01 -2.98
C LEU A 837 5.32 2.10 -4.00
N LYS A 838 4.08 2.58 -3.89
CA LYS A 838 3.63 3.75 -4.66
C LYS A 838 4.40 5.00 -4.21
N ILE A 839 4.61 5.97 -5.10
CA ILE A 839 5.35 7.21 -4.76
C ILE A 839 4.76 7.92 -3.53
N TYR A 840 3.43 7.88 -3.35
CA TYR A 840 2.77 8.52 -2.22
C TYR A 840 2.94 7.77 -0.90
N GLN A 841 3.29 6.48 -0.92
CA GLN A 841 3.71 5.75 0.27
C GLN A 841 5.11 6.19 0.72
N TRP A 842 6.02 6.45 -0.23
CA TRP A 842 7.34 7.03 0.08
C TRP A 842 7.23 8.44 0.68
N THR A 843 6.37 9.30 0.12
CA THR A 843 6.15 10.63 0.71
C THR A 843 5.45 10.57 2.07
N SER A 844 4.61 9.55 2.31
CA SER A 844 4.02 9.28 3.61
C SER A 844 5.06 8.90 4.67
N ILE A 845 6.06 8.08 4.30
CA ILE A 845 7.22 7.78 5.14
C ILE A 845 8.01 9.06 5.44
N LEU A 846 8.24 9.91 4.43
CA LEU A 846 8.91 11.21 4.62
C LEU A 846 8.17 12.09 5.61
N PHE A 847 6.83 12.11 5.60
CA PHE A 847 6.03 12.87 6.56
C PHE A 847 6.25 12.40 7.99
N VAL A 848 6.31 11.08 8.22
CA VAL A 848 6.64 10.52 9.53
C VAL A 848 8.00 11.02 10.00
N PHE A 849 9.03 10.98 9.14
CA PHE A 849 10.36 11.50 9.48
C PHE A 849 10.37 13.00 9.77
N ILE A 850 9.66 13.81 8.96
CA ILE A 850 9.53 15.25 9.19
C ILE A 850 8.88 15.50 10.56
N GLY A 851 7.81 14.78 10.89
CA GLY A 851 7.16 14.92 12.18
C GLY A 851 8.09 14.54 13.35
N ILE A 852 8.86 13.45 13.23
CA ILE A 852 9.87 13.07 14.21
C ILE A 852 10.88 14.21 14.42
N ILE A 853 11.43 14.78 13.34
CA ILE A 853 12.39 15.89 13.41
C ILE A 853 11.77 17.12 14.09
N ILE A 854 10.54 17.50 13.72
CA ILE A 854 9.84 18.65 14.31
C ILE A 854 9.64 18.47 15.83
N SER A 855 9.35 17.26 16.30
CA SER A 855 9.19 17.01 17.74
C SER A 855 10.48 17.15 18.54
N MET A 856 11.65 17.13 17.90
CA MET A 856 12.94 17.32 18.57
C MET A 856 13.36 18.80 18.66
N ILE A 857 12.62 19.72 18.03
CA ILE A 857 12.96 21.15 18.04
C ILE A 857 12.62 21.72 19.42
N PRO A 858 13.58 22.40 20.11
CA PRO A 858 13.35 23.02 21.40
C PRO A 858 12.18 24.01 21.36
N PHE A 859 11.42 24.04 22.46
CA PHE A 859 10.11 24.68 22.53
C PHE A 859 10.19 25.96 23.35
N ASN A 860 9.35 26.94 23.00
CA ASN A 860 9.15 28.16 23.78
C ASN A 860 7.72 28.16 24.33
N ASP A 861 7.57 27.93 25.64
CA ASP A 861 6.27 27.79 26.31
C ASP A 861 5.42 29.08 26.28
N ASN A 862 6.01 30.20 25.87
CA ASN A 862 5.33 31.49 25.81
C ASN A 862 4.35 31.63 24.62
N ILE A 863 4.34 30.69 23.68
CA ILE A 863 3.48 30.77 22.49
C ILE A 863 2.26 29.87 22.67
N SER A 864 1.09 30.48 22.88
CA SER A 864 -0.20 29.79 22.96
C SER A 864 -1.14 30.26 21.85
N LEU A 865 -1.91 29.35 21.27
CA LEU A 865 -3.04 29.69 20.40
C LEU A 865 -4.31 29.83 21.23
N LYS A 866 -5.12 30.84 20.94
CA LYS A 866 -6.47 31.03 21.50
C LYS A 866 -7.46 31.18 20.36
N LEU A 867 -8.62 30.54 20.50
CA LEU A 867 -9.67 30.64 19.50
C LEU A 867 -10.52 31.88 19.79
N ILE A 868 -10.37 32.92 18.95
CA ILE A 868 -11.10 34.18 19.08
C ILE A 868 -11.93 34.41 17.83
N TRP A 869 -13.25 34.41 17.98
CA TRP A 869 -14.18 34.64 16.88
C TRP A 869 -14.35 36.14 16.63
N GLN A 870 -14.05 36.58 15.41
CA GLN A 870 -14.27 37.98 14.99
C GLN A 870 -14.97 38.03 13.63
N TYR A 871 -15.94 38.95 13.50
CA TYR A 871 -16.70 39.12 12.26
C TYR A 871 -15.83 39.58 11.08
N GLU A 872 -14.72 40.28 11.35
CA GLU A 872 -13.77 40.76 10.34
C GLU A 872 -13.13 39.62 9.53
N TYR A 873 -13.03 38.43 10.11
CA TYR A 873 -12.47 37.26 9.43
C TYR A 873 -13.44 36.62 8.44
N LEU A 874 -14.74 36.90 8.54
CA LEU A 874 -15.78 36.23 7.77
C LEU A 874 -15.69 36.57 6.27
N ILE A 875 -15.63 37.86 5.92
CA ILE A 875 -15.62 38.32 4.52
C ILE A 875 -14.38 37.81 3.77
N PRO A 876 -13.14 38.00 4.26
CA PRO A 876 -11.95 37.47 3.61
C PRO A 876 -12.00 35.95 3.40
N SER A 877 -12.55 35.22 4.39
CA SER A 877 -12.68 33.76 4.31
C SER A 877 -13.66 33.33 3.21
N ILE A 878 -14.83 34.00 3.11
CA ILE A 878 -15.82 33.75 2.06
C ILE A 878 -15.23 34.05 0.68
N LEU A 879 -14.57 35.20 0.51
CA LEU A 879 -13.96 35.59 -0.76
C LEU A 879 -12.88 34.59 -1.18
N PHE A 880 -12.01 34.18 -0.25
CA PHE A 880 -10.96 33.20 -0.53
C PHE A 880 -11.54 31.82 -0.88
N GLY A 881 -12.62 31.40 -0.20
CA GLY A 881 -13.35 30.18 -0.54
C GLY A 881 -13.97 30.23 -1.93
N LEU A 882 -14.53 31.37 -2.34
CA LEU A 882 -15.07 31.56 -3.70
C LEU A 882 -13.97 31.46 -4.76
N CYS A 883 -12.82 32.09 -4.54
CA CYS A 883 -11.66 31.99 -5.42
C CYS A 883 -11.19 30.54 -5.57
N THR A 884 -11.13 29.80 -4.46
CA THR A 884 -10.70 28.39 -4.46
C THR A 884 -11.72 27.51 -5.18
N ALA A 885 -13.01 27.71 -4.93
CA ALA A 885 -14.09 27.00 -5.62
C ALA A 885 -14.09 27.26 -7.12
N PHE A 886 -13.82 28.50 -7.54
CA PHE A 886 -13.66 28.86 -8.96
C PHE A 886 -12.47 28.14 -9.59
N ALA A 887 -11.31 28.14 -8.92
CA ALA A 887 -10.09 27.52 -9.43
C ALA A 887 -10.24 26.01 -9.65
N THR A 888 -11.05 25.33 -8.83
CA THR A 888 -11.04 23.87 -8.69
C THR A 888 -12.35 23.17 -9.09
N GLY A 889 -13.47 23.89 -9.13
CA GLY A 889 -14.80 23.32 -9.38
C GLY A 889 -15.65 24.05 -10.42
N MET A 890 -15.10 25.09 -11.08
CA MET A 890 -15.78 25.82 -12.15
C MET A 890 -14.91 25.89 -13.41
N ASP A 891 -15.53 25.86 -14.59
CA ASP A 891 -14.82 25.89 -15.87
C ASP A 891 -15.59 26.50 -17.04
N PHE A 892 -14.89 26.68 -18.17
CA PHE A 892 -15.41 27.23 -19.41
C PHE A 892 -15.32 26.19 -20.53
N PRO A 893 -16.30 25.28 -20.66
CA PRO A 893 -16.22 24.12 -21.55
C PRO A 893 -16.02 24.48 -23.03
N GLU A 894 -16.50 25.65 -23.46
CA GLU A 894 -16.40 26.13 -24.84
C GLU A 894 -15.06 26.82 -25.16
N SER A 895 -14.26 27.13 -24.14
CA SER A 895 -12.98 27.80 -24.34
C SER A 895 -11.90 26.83 -24.81
N LYS A 896 -11.04 27.30 -25.71
CA LYS A 896 -9.82 26.60 -26.14
C LYS A 896 -8.56 27.10 -25.43
N ARG A 897 -8.69 28.08 -24.53
CA ARG A 897 -7.56 28.64 -23.79
C ARG A 897 -7.03 27.60 -22.80
N LYS A 898 -5.70 27.58 -22.61
CA LYS A 898 -5.04 26.73 -21.62
C LYS A 898 -5.64 26.97 -20.23
N PHE A 899 -5.88 25.91 -19.47
CA PHE A 899 -6.48 25.95 -18.13
C PHE A 899 -7.93 26.44 -18.05
N SER A 900 -8.63 26.65 -19.17
CA SER A 900 -10.03 27.08 -19.11
C SER A 900 -10.99 25.96 -18.69
N ARG A 901 -10.61 24.70 -18.91
CA ARG A 901 -11.36 23.49 -18.55
C ARG A 901 -10.81 22.86 -17.28
N LEU A 902 -11.60 22.03 -16.59
CA LEU A 902 -11.09 21.19 -15.49
C LEU A 902 -10.55 19.85 -16.00
N SER A 903 -11.28 19.25 -16.94
CA SER A 903 -10.94 18.05 -17.69
C SER A 903 -11.32 18.26 -19.15
N ASP A 904 -10.56 17.67 -20.07
CA ASP A 904 -10.75 17.84 -21.51
C ASP A 904 -11.85 16.95 -22.10
#